data_AF-A0A0D2XGV5-F1
#
_entry.id   AF-A0A0D2XGV5-F1
#
_cell.length_a   1.000
_cell.length_b   1.000
_cell.length_c   1.000
_cell.angle_alpha   90.00
_cell.angle_beta   90.00
_cell.angle_gamma   90.00
#
_symmetry.space_group_name_H-M   'P 1'
#
loop_
_entity.id
_entity.type
_entity.pdbx_description
1 polymer ?
#
loop_
_entity_poly.entity_id
_entity_poly.type
_entity_poly.pdbx_seq_one_letter_code
_entity_poly.pdbx_strand_id
1 'polypeptide(L)'
;LSLRWAKGFIEKIISAGSTFKKSQLGEHLPEVHISIYEALCCMPYMEDADRRMTFQYVFQRLQGKSGLKLGTKEPLPGMTYFIFDLKNQDRRKWATDNYRNLDSNSMTLEQFDWAVSSGLTRAIEDISKKEPQAVDSWPEMEQFWEGFNEILRTLTADVILQRLRNLELNGTISHIYDLLFRHIQFCPAESILVMTITILTNFLKKAPRAFWDVIGDARPNVIADLIFASPGYKNLLRQSLEDCWTGYDGSVSRGPFPTSWVDPWLQSVGRDRRYNACEILMHTLFESLAKDETIGEPGRAACIRAGFDALQLTISTFVDPETKIGAGTTHLYACCAFNLVMKYKDIILRNLRAPGQEKEGWVTFQVANAAKKAMQAAMKLDMKVFAEEYIACLEGSQLQSAVTRDSKAFWQGIIEMFDLSTEQVDLARDIVLSLEPLIGVEQIRALKSDDKLSDSSKNFNKSLAATVDILGNLLGRMSELDAATDLNTFFDDRLAFQGTITLSTHGEAGLAEAAAELLKSWTGEISQSGAFEQMSQLHPEQTLSSIVWALERVLKPPNPWGPIRPMLNMSRDILRGLTDPMSGVLRVKTLEPMSAAKVLRWWSEQWRFVSTACRNIEGWSRYIQNAVMTEFCREIMELAEALVAEDGLITSAISKALNKSEKDTMSQILIPAKQHFGGMENMIRLKDKWLVDVTVRVLCKILTRLRENNHEINPASRKLITDACLPTNVPGKFVRSTNMTDQQRAELLQALGQTDDEIQIYQLGVAQTPLAQRPKDGIKKQSKLDAWSRSGTSSSSTATVAPSRSNREDVLDLSRSIDSPILRQLEAKKAKDQAKAKSKAQAMIKPRTQIAPDKKEIAAIKEARQKAKLEKEKRDAAVIANAKALRGETVPGEGSGLHSLGLIGKDHGRSEIMVNSSEEESDEEEEDVSDADNELAALSTGGQTALEEANKRRMAKALQDKMRRPVKKVRQQRSVKDRRARVIPPMDRLHNTILAWDIFHGGNDPPNGPAASEVATKYSEPRTYQDTFFPLLASEAWRSFVTAKDELTSQPFGMKIASRASVDSYLEATFTMPVVQSRERGVSEGDILLVSESEQPLIDQTARHCLARVHRITYKKEPDRDHISCGFPEQSHDTGDDPECFGSSG
;
A
#
# COMPACT_ATOMS: atom_id res chain seq x y z
N LEU A 1 -4.43 30.26 73.78
CA LEU A 1 -3.85 30.71 75.08
C LEU A 1 -2.70 31.71 74.88
N SER A 2 -2.32 32.52 75.88
CA SER A 2 -1.22 33.50 75.75
C SER A 2 0.15 32.84 75.87
N LEU A 3 0.98 32.86 74.81
CA LEU A 3 2.35 32.34 74.82
C LEU A 3 3.32 33.07 75.79
N ARG A 4 2.85 34.11 76.48
CA ARG A 4 3.67 34.88 77.45
C ARG A 4 4.16 34.02 78.62
N TRP A 5 3.34 33.07 79.09
CA TRP A 5 3.76 32.17 80.17
C TRP A 5 4.89 31.24 79.72
N ALA A 6 4.80 30.71 78.49
CA ALA A 6 5.81 29.84 77.91
C ALA A 6 7.14 30.59 77.68
N LYS A 7 7.06 31.85 77.22
CA LYS A 7 8.22 32.75 77.15
C LYS A 7 8.87 32.94 78.52
N GLY A 8 8.07 33.28 79.55
CA GLY A 8 8.58 33.46 80.91
C GLY A 8 9.17 32.18 81.53
N PHE A 9 8.61 31.01 81.21
CA PHE A 9 9.15 29.72 81.64
C PHE A 9 10.52 29.43 81.02
N ILE A 10 10.65 29.67 79.71
CA ILE A 10 11.91 29.51 78.97
C ILE A 10 12.96 30.51 79.46
N GLU A 11 12.58 31.77 79.70
CA GLU A 11 13.48 32.80 80.24
C GLU A 11 14.00 32.44 81.64
N LYS A 12 13.16 31.86 82.51
CA LYS A 12 13.59 31.37 83.83
C LYS A 12 14.69 30.30 83.73
N ILE A 13 14.54 29.34 82.82
CA ILE A 13 15.53 28.27 82.59
C ILE A 13 16.85 28.85 82.07
N ILE A 14 16.78 29.80 81.14
CA ILE A 14 17.96 30.46 80.58
C ILE A 14 18.66 31.34 81.63
N SER A 15 17.89 32.06 82.46
CA SER A 15 18.41 32.90 83.54
C SER A 15 19.11 32.10 84.64
N ALA A 16 18.80 30.81 84.77
CA ALA A 16 19.49 29.86 85.65
C ALA A 16 20.81 29.31 85.04
N GLY A 17 21.28 29.85 83.91
CA GLY A 17 22.56 29.50 83.26
C GLY A 17 22.52 28.23 82.40
N SER A 18 21.33 27.65 82.13
CA SER A 18 21.17 26.41 81.37
C SER A 18 20.66 26.65 79.95
N THR A 19 21.19 25.91 78.96
CA THR A 19 20.63 25.92 77.59
C THR A 19 19.26 25.23 77.57
N PHE A 20 18.24 25.91 77.06
CA PHE A 20 16.89 25.35 76.96
C PHE A 20 16.86 24.09 76.06
N LYS A 21 16.27 23.00 76.55
CA LYS A 21 15.97 21.79 75.79
C LYS A 21 14.47 21.53 75.82
N LYS A 22 13.89 21.13 74.68
CA LYS A 22 12.45 20.82 74.53
C LYS A 22 11.93 19.83 75.59
N SER A 23 12.74 18.88 76.03
CA SER A 23 12.40 17.90 77.07
C SER A 23 12.14 18.53 78.46
N GLN A 24 12.63 19.74 78.72
CA GLN A 24 12.47 20.44 80.00
C GLN A 24 11.06 21.04 80.20
N LEU A 25 10.22 21.04 79.16
CA LEU A 25 8.82 21.44 79.27
C LEU A 25 7.94 20.37 79.92
N GLY A 26 8.39 19.11 80.01
CA GLY A 26 7.67 18.04 80.70
C GLY A 26 6.19 17.94 80.30
N GLU A 27 5.30 17.98 81.29
CA GLU A 27 3.84 17.92 81.15
C GLU A 27 3.23 19.12 80.42
N HIS A 28 3.93 20.27 80.37
CA HIS A 28 3.48 21.48 79.68
C HIS A 28 3.76 21.47 78.17
N LEU A 29 4.51 20.48 77.67
CA LEU A 29 4.88 20.40 76.25
C LEU A 29 3.67 20.33 75.29
N PRO A 30 2.62 19.51 75.55
CA PRO A 30 1.42 19.48 74.71
C PRO A 30 0.69 20.83 74.70
N GLU A 31 0.60 21.51 75.85
CA GLU A 31 -0.06 22.81 75.99
C GLU A 31 0.64 23.90 75.15
N VAL A 32 1.98 23.89 75.11
CA VAL A 32 2.77 24.79 74.27
C VAL A 32 2.60 24.47 72.79
N HIS A 33 2.59 23.18 72.40
CA HIS A 33 2.35 22.79 71.00
C HIS A 33 0.96 23.21 70.51
N ILE A 34 -0.09 23.00 71.31
CA ILE A 34 -1.46 23.43 70.99
C ILE A 34 -1.50 24.96 70.86
N SER A 35 -0.90 25.69 71.79
CA SER A 35 -0.85 27.16 71.74
C SER A 35 -0.12 27.68 70.48
N ILE A 36 0.92 26.99 70.03
CA ILE A 36 1.62 27.31 68.77
C ILE A 36 0.77 26.97 67.55
N TYR A 37 0.10 25.82 67.55
CA TYR A 37 -0.81 25.43 66.47
C TYR A 37 -1.96 26.45 66.34
N GLU A 38 -2.62 26.82 67.45
CA GLU A 38 -3.65 27.86 67.47
C GLU A 38 -3.13 29.21 66.95
N ALA A 39 -1.91 29.60 67.36
CA ALA A 39 -1.28 30.83 66.87
C ALA A 39 -0.99 30.77 65.36
N LEU A 40 -0.58 29.61 64.83
CA LEU A 40 -0.36 29.38 63.39
C LEU A 40 -1.68 29.35 62.60
N CYS A 41 -2.82 29.03 63.22
CA CYS A 41 -4.13 29.08 62.58
C CYS A 41 -4.79 30.46 62.65
N CYS A 42 -4.33 31.36 63.54
CA CYS A 42 -4.95 32.67 63.79
C CYS A 42 -4.08 33.83 63.26
N MET A 43 -4.29 34.23 62.01
CA MET A 43 -3.55 35.34 61.41
C MET A 43 -3.74 36.69 62.14
N PRO A 44 -4.94 37.07 62.62
CA PRO A 44 -5.10 38.29 63.42
C PRO A 44 -4.24 38.30 64.71
N TYR A 45 -4.00 37.14 65.33
CA TYR A 45 -3.09 37.04 66.46
C TYR A 45 -1.64 37.33 66.07
N MET A 46 -1.25 36.90 64.86
CA MET A 46 0.08 37.11 64.31
C MET A 46 0.30 38.53 63.79
N GLU A 47 -0.75 39.29 63.49
CA GLU A 47 -0.62 40.68 63.05
C GLU A 47 -0.11 41.63 64.15
N ASP A 48 -0.46 41.38 65.42
CA ASP A 48 0.04 42.13 66.57
C ASP A 48 1.56 41.90 66.77
N ALA A 49 2.34 42.98 66.74
CA ALA A 49 3.80 42.93 66.81
C ALA A 49 4.32 42.30 68.12
N ASP A 50 3.71 42.59 69.27
CA ASP A 50 4.15 42.09 70.57
C ASP A 50 3.87 40.59 70.73
N ARG A 51 2.70 40.17 70.23
CA ARG A 51 2.31 38.75 70.21
C ARG A 51 3.18 37.97 69.24
N ARG A 52 3.47 38.52 68.06
CA ARG A 52 4.36 37.93 67.05
C ARG A 52 5.79 37.77 67.56
N MET A 53 6.31 38.74 68.30
CA MET A 53 7.63 38.66 68.95
C MET A 53 7.66 37.59 70.04
N THR A 54 6.60 37.52 70.86
CA THR A 54 6.45 36.48 71.89
C THR A 54 6.37 35.09 71.26
N PHE A 55 5.56 34.94 70.20
CA PHE A 55 5.48 33.72 69.41
C PHE A 55 6.85 33.33 68.86
N GLN A 56 7.58 34.26 68.22
CA GLN A 56 8.88 33.95 67.61
C GLN A 56 9.88 33.41 68.61
N TYR A 57 9.94 34.05 69.78
CA TYR A 57 10.87 33.69 70.84
C TYR A 57 10.67 32.24 71.29
N VAL A 58 9.40 31.83 71.47
CA VAL A 58 9.02 30.48 71.88
C VAL A 58 9.17 29.50 70.72
N PHE A 59 8.73 29.88 69.52
CA PHE A 59 8.75 29.07 68.31
C PHE A 59 10.17 28.65 67.90
N GLN A 60 11.13 29.57 67.83
CA GLN A 60 12.53 29.26 67.50
C GLN A 60 13.15 28.25 68.47
N ARG A 61 12.87 28.39 69.76
CA ARG A 61 13.45 27.52 70.80
C ARG A 61 12.84 26.12 70.84
N LEU A 62 11.69 25.94 70.18
CA LEU A 62 11.02 24.65 70.02
C LEU A 62 11.38 23.96 68.71
N GLN A 63 11.95 24.68 67.75
CA GLN A 63 12.53 24.09 66.55
C GLN A 63 13.78 23.29 66.94
N GLY A 64 13.64 21.96 66.99
CA GLY A 64 14.76 21.04 67.17
C GLY A 64 15.56 20.85 65.87
N LYS A 65 16.43 19.82 65.81
CA LYS A 65 17.28 19.54 64.64
C LYS A 65 16.52 19.27 63.33
N SER A 66 15.27 18.80 63.40
CA SER A 66 14.44 18.43 62.24
C SER A 66 13.24 19.37 62.02
N GLY A 67 13.20 20.52 62.68
CA GLY A 67 12.04 21.43 62.65
C GLY A 67 10.78 20.85 63.30
N LEU A 68 9.76 21.69 63.50
CA LEU A 68 8.44 21.23 63.94
C LEU A 68 7.64 20.72 62.73
N LYS A 69 7.18 19.48 62.77
CA LYS A 69 6.32 18.89 61.74
C LYS A 69 4.84 19.17 62.06
N LEU A 70 4.39 20.39 61.80
CA LEU A 70 2.99 20.80 61.98
C LEU A 70 2.43 21.14 60.60
N GLY A 71 1.23 20.61 60.27
CA GLY A 71 0.63 20.80 58.95
C GLY A 71 1.23 19.91 57.85
N THR A 72 1.76 18.73 58.19
CA THR A 72 2.38 17.82 57.21
C THR A 72 1.39 17.11 56.28
N LYS A 73 0.09 17.17 56.59
CA LYS A 73 -1.00 16.62 55.75
C LYS A 73 -1.98 17.69 55.27
N GLU A 74 -2.09 18.78 56.02
CA GLU A 74 -3.01 19.87 55.75
C GLU A 74 -2.25 21.20 55.90
N PRO A 75 -2.32 22.10 54.91
CA PRO A 75 -1.64 23.38 54.98
C PRO A 75 -2.27 24.24 56.09
N LEU A 76 -1.44 24.97 56.83
CA LEU A 76 -1.89 25.91 57.86
C LEU A 76 -1.76 27.36 57.36
N PRO A 77 -2.66 28.29 57.75
CA PRO A 77 -2.56 29.69 57.36
C PRO A 77 -1.18 30.32 57.66
N GLY A 78 -0.60 29.99 58.82
CA GLY A 78 0.74 30.45 59.21
C GLY A 78 1.87 29.92 58.33
N MET A 79 1.71 28.77 57.66
CA MET A 79 2.69 28.30 56.67
C MET A 79 2.74 29.23 55.47
N THR A 80 1.59 29.58 54.90
CA THR A 80 1.50 30.55 53.78
C THR A 80 2.00 31.92 54.19
N TYR A 81 1.66 32.39 55.39
CA TYR A 81 2.17 33.69 55.86
C TYR A 81 3.69 33.71 56.01
N PHE A 82 4.27 32.61 56.50
CA PHE A 82 5.71 32.51 56.75
C PHE A 82 6.55 32.23 55.51
N ILE A 83 6.00 31.57 54.49
CA ILE A 83 6.75 31.33 53.24
C ILE A 83 7.06 32.66 52.53
N PHE A 84 6.21 33.68 52.74
CA PHE A 84 6.39 35.03 52.23
C PHE A 84 6.98 36.02 53.27
N ASP A 85 7.40 35.56 54.46
CA ASP A 85 8.00 36.45 55.48
C ASP A 85 9.44 36.82 55.09
N LEU A 86 9.58 38.01 54.48
CA LEU A 86 10.85 38.53 53.98
C LEU A 86 11.88 38.83 55.10
N LYS A 87 11.41 39.05 56.33
CA LYS A 87 12.27 39.53 57.44
C LYS A 87 12.84 38.39 58.30
N ASN A 88 12.23 37.21 58.27
CA ASN A 88 12.57 36.12 59.19
C ASN A 88 12.91 34.82 58.47
N GLN A 89 14.21 34.50 58.40
CA GLN A 89 14.70 33.31 57.69
C GLN A 89 14.23 31.99 58.32
N ASP A 90 14.13 31.90 59.64
CA ASP A 90 13.75 30.66 60.35
C ASP A 90 12.30 30.26 60.08
N ARG A 91 11.39 31.23 60.08
CA ARG A 91 9.98 31.02 59.73
C ARG A 91 9.83 30.53 58.31
N ARG A 92 10.55 31.14 57.38
CA ARG A 92 10.50 30.81 55.96
C ARG A 92 11.05 29.43 55.66
N LYS A 93 12.22 29.08 56.23
CA LYS A 93 12.79 27.73 56.12
C LYS A 93 11.81 26.69 56.63
N TRP A 94 11.26 26.92 57.82
CA TRP A 94 10.25 26.04 58.38
C TRP A 94 9.01 25.87 57.50
N ALA A 95 8.48 26.98 56.95
CA ALA A 95 7.32 26.93 56.06
C ALA A 95 7.63 26.18 54.76
N THR A 96 8.78 26.45 54.16
CA THR A 96 9.25 25.79 52.93
C THR A 96 9.39 24.29 53.14
N ASP A 97 10.03 23.86 54.23
CA ASP A 97 10.20 22.43 54.55
C ASP A 97 8.86 21.73 54.78
N ASN A 98 7.89 22.38 55.43
CA ASN A 98 6.56 21.81 55.62
C ASN A 98 5.74 21.77 54.32
N TYR A 99 5.84 22.78 53.46
CA TYR A 99 5.25 22.73 52.12
C TYR A 99 5.87 21.62 51.26
N ARG A 100 7.18 21.39 51.33
CA ARG A 100 7.87 20.29 50.64
C ARG A 100 7.39 18.91 51.08
N ASN A 101 6.96 18.77 52.34
CA ASN A 101 6.38 17.53 52.85
C ASN A 101 4.95 17.26 52.36
N LEU A 102 4.25 18.27 51.82
CA LEU A 102 2.93 18.07 51.22
C LEU A 102 3.06 17.37 49.86
N ASP A 103 2.14 16.43 49.61
CA ASP A 103 2.07 15.71 48.35
C ASP A 103 1.77 16.67 47.18
N SER A 104 2.43 16.45 46.05
CA SER A 104 2.17 17.24 44.82
C SER A 104 0.73 17.00 44.34
N ASN A 105 0.04 18.04 43.87
CA ASN A 105 -1.35 17.98 43.39
C ASN A 105 -2.37 17.40 44.41
N SER A 106 -2.23 17.71 45.70
CA SER A 106 -3.10 17.20 46.77
C SER A 106 -4.07 18.23 47.35
N MET A 107 -3.86 19.52 47.07
CA MET A 107 -4.62 20.63 47.66
C MET A 107 -6.11 20.58 47.26
N THR A 108 -7.00 20.68 48.26
CA THR A 108 -8.45 20.84 48.03
C THR A 108 -8.87 22.31 47.99
N LEU A 109 -10.09 22.57 47.49
CA LEU A 109 -10.65 23.94 47.43
C LEU A 109 -10.79 24.55 48.83
N GLU A 110 -11.29 23.79 49.80
CA GLU A 110 -11.48 24.25 51.19
C GLU A 110 -10.14 24.56 51.89
N GLN A 111 -9.13 23.71 51.66
CA GLN A 111 -7.79 23.94 52.20
C GLN A 111 -7.14 25.20 51.61
N PHE A 112 -7.35 25.45 50.32
CA PHE A 112 -6.87 26.67 49.68
C PHE A 112 -7.54 27.91 50.27
N ASP A 113 -8.87 27.89 50.41
CA ASP A 113 -9.64 29.01 50.96
C ASP A 113 -9.24 29.32 52.41
N TRP A 114 -9.06 28.28 53.23
CA TRP A 114 -8.71 28.42 54.64
C TRP A 114 -7.25 28.85 54.87
N ALA A 115 -6.29 28.22 54.18
CA ALA A 115 -4.88 28.35 54.52
C ALA A 115 -4.07 29.20 53.54
N VAL A 116 -4.45 29.30 52.26
CA VAL A 116 -3.61 29.88 51.21
C VAL A 116 -4.10 31.24 50.74
N SER A 117 -5.41 31.40 50.52
CA SER A 117 -6.03 32.56 49.88
C SER A 117 -5.55 33.91 50.44
N SER A 118 -5.78 34.16 51.73
CA SER A 118 -5.48 35.45 52.38
C SER A 118 -4.00 35.77 52.46
N GLY A 119 -3.16 34.77 52.78
CA GLY A 119 -1.71 34.93 52.84
C GLY A 119 -1.10 35.22 51.47
N LEU A 120 -1.61 34.56 50.42
CA LEU A 120 -1.19 34.76 49.05
C LEU A 120 -1.62 36.13 48.51
N THR A 121 -2.89 36.53 48.71
CA THR A 121 -3.38 37.87 48.30
C THR A 121 -2.52 38.98 48.88
N ARG A 122 -2.23 38.92 50.19
CA ARG A 122 -1.35 39.89 50.85
C ARG A 122 0.04 39.92 50.23
N ALA A 123 0.64 38.76 49.99
CA ALA A 123 1.99 38.66 49.41
C ALA A 123 2.04 39.23 47.99
N ILE A 124 1.01 38.97 47.17
CA ILE A 124 0.88 39.54 45.81
C ILE A 124 0.79 41.07 45.89
N GLU A 125 -0.05 41.60 46.76
CA GLU A 125 -0.22 43.05 46.94
C GLU A 125 1.09 43.72 47.39
N ASP A 126 1.83 43.12 48.32
CA ASP A 126 3.09 43.66 48.81
C ASP A 126 4.19 43.68 47.73
N ILE A 127 4.25 42.65 46.88
CA ILE A 127 5.21 42.61 45.76
C ILE A 127 4.77 43.54 44.62
N SER A 128 3.47 43.66 44.34
CA SER A 128 2.93 44.49 43.25
C SER A 128 3.29 45.98 43.36
N LYS A 129 3.56 46.47 44.57
CA LYS A 129 3.93 47.86 44.87
C LYS A 129 5.39 48.18 44.51
N LYS A 130 6.22 47.15 44.29
CA LYS A 130 7.65 47.32 44.02
C LYS A 130 7.92 47.50 42.54
N GLU A 131 8.91 48.32 42.22
CA GLU A 131 9.30 48.55 40.83
C GLU A 131 10.23 47.43 40.33
N PRO A 132 9.93 46.79 39.18
CA PRO A 132 10.76 45.69 38.63
C PRO A 132 12.22 46.07 38.35
N GLN A 133 12.50 47.35 38.12
CA GLN A 133 13.86 47.84 37.84
C GLN A 133 14.67 48.18 39.10
N ALA A 134 14.03 48.21 40.28
CA ALA A 134 14.71 48.55 41.53
C ALA A 134 15.51 47.35 42.06
N VAL A 135 16.84 47.44 41.99
CA VAL A 135 17.78 46.38 42.38
C VAL A 135 17.56 45.90 43.82
N ASP A 136 17.29 46.83 44.74
CA ASP A 136 17.05 46.52 46.16
C ASP A 136 15.82 45.62 46.38
N SER A 137 14.88 45.61 45.43
CA SER A 137 13.65 44.82 45.51
C SER A 137 13.80 43.40 44.95
N TRP A 138 14.87 43.10 44.20
CA TRP A 138 15.03 41.80 43.52
C TRP A 138 15.06 40.59 44.46
N PRO A 139 15.81 40.59 45.59
CA PRO A 139 15.82 39.44 46.49
C PRO A 139 14.44 39.12 47.06
N GLU A 140 13.63 40.16 47.29
CA GLU A 140 12.27 39.99 47.82
C GLU A 140 11.30 39.45 46.75
N MET A 141 11.48 39.84 45.50
CA MET A 141 10.72 39.29 44.36
C MET A 141 11.09 37.83 44.06
N GLU A 142 12.37 37.49 44.11
CA GLU A 142 12.86 36.13 43.92
C GLU A 142 12.30 35.19 44.98
N GLN A 143 12.40 35.58 46.26
CA GLN A 143 11.86 34.82 47.39
C GLN A 143 10.34 34.64 47.31
N PHE A 144 9.61 35.65 46.80
CA PHE A 144 8.18 35.52 46.58
C PHE A 144 7.88 34.41 45.57
N TRP A 145 8.56 34.41 44.42
CA TRP A 145 8.30 33.41 43.38
C TRP A 145 8.76 32.01 43.79
N GLU A 146 9.86 31.88 44.55
CA GLU A 146 10.26 30.60 45.16
C GLU A 146 9.16 30.03 46.08
N GLY A 147 8.65 30.87 46.99
CA GLY A 147 7.57 30.47 47.89
C GLY A 147 6.28 30.14 47.13
N PHE A 148 5.96 30.93 46.11
CA PHE A 148 4.81 30.65 45.24
C PHE A 148 4.95 29.33 44.49
N ASN A 149 6.16 28.99 44.01
CA ASN A 149 6.41 27.75 43.29
C ASN A 149 6.15 26.51 44.17
N GLU A 150 6.53 26.56 45.45
CA GLU A 150 6.23 25.49 46.42
C GLU A 150 4.73 25.33 46.68
N ILE A 151 3.98 26.44 46.75
CA ILE A 151 2.52 26.40 46.82
C ILE A 151 1.95 25.80 45.53
N LEU A 152 2.34 26.32 44.37
CA LEU A 152 1.87 25.88 43.05
C LEU A 152 2.08 24.38 42.83
N ARG A 153 3.16 23.80 43.35
CA ARG A 153 3.42 22.35 43.32
C ARG A 153 2.31 21.53 44.00
N THR A 154 1.72 22.04 45.07
CA THR A 154 0.63 21.36 45.80
C THR A 154 -0.74 21.54 45.17
N LEU A 155 -0.95 22.59 44.36
CA LEU A 155 -2.24 22.89 43.73
C LEU A 155 -2.62 21.88 42.63
N THR A 156 -3.91 21.54 42.59
CA THR A 156 -4.55 20.78 41.51
C THR A 156 -5.05 21.71 40.39
N ALA A 157 -5.33 21.14 39.20
CA ALA A 157 -5.86 21.90 38.06
C ALA A 157 -7.18 22.63 38.38
N ASP A 158 -8.05 21.98 39.15
CA ASP A 158 -9.35 22.54 39.55
C ASP A 158 -9.21 23.71 40.52
N VAL A 159 -8.30 23.62 41.50
CA VAL A 159 -8.01 24.73 42.42
C VAL A 159 -7.44 25.94 41.67
N ILE A 160 -6.56 25.71 40.69
CA ILE A 160 -6.03 26.79 39.86
C ILE A 160 -7.16 27.48 39.07
N LEU A 161 -8.03 26.69 38.43
CA LEU A 161 -9.12 27.19 37.60
C LEU A 161 -10.21 27.93 38.40
N GLN A 162 -10.61 27.40 39.56
CA GLN A 162 -11.77 27.91 40.31
C GLN A 162 -11.40 28.92 41.39
N ARG A 163 -10.22 28.81 42.02
CA ARG A 163 -9.81 29.66 43.14
C ARG A 163 -8.69 30.62 42.76
N LEU A 164 -7.53 30.11 42.33
CA LEU A 164 -6.37 30.96 42.07
C LEU A 164 -6.65 32.00 40.98
N ARG A 165 -7.37 31.61 39.91
CA ARG A 165 -7.79 32.52 38.84
C ARG A 165 -8.72 33.63 39.34
N ASN A 166 -9.67 33.27 40.19
CA ASN A 166 -10.72 34.17 40.68
C ASN A 166 -10.34 34.84 42.02
N LEU A 167 -9.04 34.83 42.38
CA LEU A 167 -8.58 35.39 43.63
C LEU A 167 -8.79 36.91 43.61
N GLU A 168 -9.56 37.43 44.56
CA GLU A 168 -9.81 38.86 44.70
C GLU A 168 -8.55 39.56 45.23
N LEU A 169 -8.02 40.52 44.46
CA LEU A 169 -6.85 41.31 44.81
C LEU A 169 -7.26 42.78 44.99
N ASN A 170 -6.84 43.42 46.07
CA ASN A 170 -7.11 44.83 46.34
C ASN A 170 -5.89 45.68 45.92
N GLY A 171 -5.73 45.92 44.62
CA GLY A 171 -4.57 46.67 44.12
C GLY A 171 -4.60 47.01 42.63
N THR A 172 -3.47 47.54 42.13
CA THR A 172 -3.26 47.92 40.72
C THR A 172 -3.13 46.72 39.77
N ILE A 173 -2.91 45.53 40.32
CA ILE A 173 -2.81 44.27 39.59
C ILE A 173 -4.09 43.46 39.84
N SER A 174 -4.71 42.98 38.76
CA SER A 174 -5.96 42.23 38.83
C SER A 174 -5.73 40.74 39.07
N HIS A 175 -4.63 40.17 38.55
CA HIS A 175 -4.32 38.73 38.70
C HIS A 175 -2.83 38.43 38.91
N ILE A 176 -2.53 37.27 39.51
CA ILE A 176 -1.14 36.74 39.64
C ILE A 176 -0.44 36.62 38.27
N TYR A 177 -1.20 36.37 37.20
CA TYR A 177 -0.69 36.31 35.83
C TYR A 177 -0.17 37.67 35.34
N ASP A 178 -0.81 38.78 35.70
CA ASP A 178 -0.32 40.11 35.32
C ASP A 178 0.99 40.43 36.02
N LEU A 179 1.13 40.02 37.30
CA LEU A 179 2.38 40.15 38.03
C LEU A 179 3.50 39.31 37.38
N LEU A 180 3.17 38.09 36.96
CA LEU A 180 4.08 37.21 36.23
C LEU A 180 4.58 37.88 34.94
N PHE A 181 3.66 38.38 34.10
CA PHE A 181 4.03 39.01 32.83
C PHE A 181 4.78 40.33 33.01
N ARG A 182 4.40 41.15 34.00
CA ARG A 182 5.12 42.37 34.35
C ARG A 182 6.57 42.09 34.73
N HIS A 183 6.81 41.04 35.53
CA HIS A 183 8.17 40.67 35.92
C HIS A 183 8.97 40.09 34.75
N ILE A 184 8.37 39.27 33.89
CA ILE A 184 9.05 38.77 32.68
C ILE A 184 9.45 39.93 31.76
N GLN A 185 8.56 40.90 31.55
CA GLN A 185 8.77 41.99 30.59
C GLN A 185 9.78 43.04 31.06
N PHE A 186 9.73 43.42 32.35
CA PHE A 186 10.42 44.62 32.82
C PHE A 186 11.56 44.37 33.80
N CYS A 187 11.67 43.16 34.38
CA CYS A 187 12.74 42.86 35.34
C CYS A 187 14.01 42.38 34.60
N PRO A 188 15.18 43.02 34.79
CA PRO A 188 16.42 42.58 34.16
C PRO A 188 17.16 41.47 34.94
N ALA A 189 16.70 41.11 36.14
CA ALA A 189 17.36 40.11 36.98
C ALA A 189 17.17 38.68 36.45
N GLU A 190 18.27 37.96 36.25
CA GLU A 190 18.27 36.59 35.70
C GLU A 190 17.57 35.59 36.62
N SER A 191 17.77 35.67 37.94
CA SER A 191 17.16 34.75 38.92
C SER A 191 15.63 34.83 38.92
N ILE A 192 15.08 36.05 38.83
CA ILE A 192 13.63 36.28 38.75
C ILE A 192 13.09 35.75 37.42
N LEU A 193 13.81 35.97 36.30
CA LEU A 193 13.40 35.45 34.99
C LEU A 193 13.36 33.91 34.97
N VAL A 194 14.35 33.24 35.57
CA VAL A 194 14.38 31.78 35.72
C VAL A 194 13.18 31.27 36.51
N MET A 195 12.89 31.90 37.65
CA MET A 195 11.75 31.47 38.47
C MET A 195 10.40 31.72 37.78
N THR A 196 10.25 32.87 37.11
CA THR A 196 9.01 33.19 36.37
C THR A 196 8.80 32.29 35.15
N ILE A 197 9.84 31.91 34.40
CA ILE A 197 9.76 30.90 33.33
C ILE A 197 9.36 29.53 33.90
N THR A 198 9.90 29.15 35.06
CA THR A 198 9.56 27.88 35.74
C THR A 198 8.09 27.85 36.13
N ILE A 199 7.59 28.94 36.72
CA ILE A 199 6.19 29.08 37.13
C ILE A 199 5.26 29.09 35.91
N LEU A 200 5.61 29.84 34.86
CA LEU A 200 4.88 29.84 33.60
C LEU A 200 4.78 28.42 33.03
N THR A 201 5.89 27.69 33.00
CA THR A 201 5.94 26.31 32.53
C THR A 201 5.04 25.40 33.36
N ASN A 202 5.02 25.57 34.69
CA ASN A 202 4.15 24.81 35.58
C ASN A 202 2.66 25.14 35.38
N PHE A 203 2.30 26.39 35.10
CA PHE A 203 0.93 26.75 34.73
C PHE A 203 0.48 26.08 33.43
N LEU A 204 1.32 26.13 32.40
CA LEU A 204 1.04 25.53 31.09
C LEU A 204 0.87 24.01 31.18
N LYS A 205 1.65 23.33 32.04
CA LYS A 205 1.53 21.87 32.28
C LYS A 205 0.32 21.49 33.13
N LYS A 206 0.07 22.21 34.24
CA LYS A 206 -0.94 21.82 35.24
C LYS A 206 -2.36 22.24 34.88
N ALA A 207 -2.54 23.46 34.37
CA ALA A 207 -3.86 24.03 34.15
C ALA A 207 -3.89 24.91 32.89
N PRO A 208 -3.65 24.33 31.69
CA PRO A 208 -3.60 25.10 30.44
C PRO A 208 -4.89 25.86 30.16
N ARG A 209 -6.05 25.28 30.46
CA ARG A 209 -7.36 25.95 30.30
C ARG A 209 -7.48 27.20 31.17
N ALA A 210 -7.11 27.10 32.45
CA ALA A 210 -7.16 28.24 33.37
C ALA A 210 -6.25 29.38 32.90
N PHE A 211 -5.09 29.05 32.36
CA PHE A 211 -4.14 30.03 31.81
C PHE A 211 -4.70 30.73 30.56
N TRP A 212 -5.16 29.97 29.56
CA TRP A 212 -5.67 30.55 28.31
C TRP A 212 -6.99 31.31 28.50
N ASP A 213 -7.82 30.95 29.48
CA ASP A 213 -9.02 31.71 29.84
C ASP A 213 -8.67 33.13 30.34
N VAL A 214 -7.53 33.33 31.00
CA VAL A 214 -7.06 34.65 31.47
C VAL A 214 -6.47 35.47 30.33
N ILE A 215 -5.71 34.83 29.44
CA ILE A 215 -5.15 35.47 28.25
C ILE A 215 -6.25 35.86 27.25
N GLY A 216 -7.37 35.14 27.24
CA GLY A 216 -8.50 35.37 26.36
C GLY A 216 -8.19 35.05 24.90
N ASP A 217 -8.74 35.85 23.98
CA ASP A 217 -8.62 35.66 22.54
C ASP A 217 -7.29 36.15 21.93
N ALA A 218 -6.27 36.44 22.76
CA ALA A 218 -4.98 36.86 22.27
C ALA A 218 -4.35 35.78 21.37
N ARG A 219 -3.52 36.22 20.42
CA ARG A 219 -2.80 35.28 19.54
C ARG A 219 -1.82 34.45 20.37
N PRO A 220 -1.67 33.14 20.10
CA PRO A 220 -0.82 32.28 20.92
C PRO A 220 0.63 32.76 21.08
N ASN A 221 1.19 33.46 20.07
CA ASN A 221 2.57 33.94 20.06
C ASN A 221 2.87 35.05 21.08
N VAL A 222 1.87 35.70 21.67
CA VAL A 222 2.06 36.80 22.63
C VAL A 222 2.96 36.37 23.80
N ILE A 223 2.80 35.13 24.27
CA ILE A 223 3.63 34.58 25.37
C ILE A 223 5.08 34.40 24.94
N ALA A 224 5.31 33.88 23.74
CA ALA A 224 6.66 33.71 23.20
C ALA A 224 7.33 35.07 22.99
N ASP A 225 6.63 36.03 22.39
CA ASP A 225 7.13 37.38 22.15
C ASP A 225 7.48 38.10 23.47
N LEU A 226 6.68 37.90 24.52
CA LEU A 226 6.93 38.44 25.85
C LEU A 226 8.24 37.91 26.45
N ILE A 227 8.49 36.61 26.37
CA ILE A 227 9.71 35.98 26.90
C ILE A 227 10.92 36.44 26.08
N PHE A 228 10.82 36.44 24.75
CA PHE A 228 11.92 36.85 23.87
C PHE A 228 12.27 38.33 24.00
N ALA A 229 11.28 39.19 24.31
CA ALA A 229 11.49 40.61 24.54
C ALA A 229 12.09 40.92 25.93
N SER A 230 12.18 39.94 26.83
CA SER A 230 12.72 40.16 28.18
C SER A 230 14.20 40.58 28.14
N PRO A 231 14.60 41.62 28.89
CA PRO A 231 15.98 42.12 28.89
C PRO A 231 17.03 41.06 29.25
N GLY A 232 16.69 40.11 30.12
CA GLY A 232 17.61 39.06 30.59
C GLY A 232 17.66 37.81 29.69
N TYR A 233 16.76 37.65 28.73
CA TYR A 233 16.60 36.38 28.01
C TYR A 233 17.82 36.00 27.17
N LYS A 234 18.47 36.99 26.52
CA LYS A 234 19.70 36.75 25.75
C LYS A 234 20.86 36.28 26.63
N ASN A 235 20.93 36.75 27.87
CA ASN A 235 21.95 36.27 28.82
C ASN A 235 21.69 34.83 29.22
N LEU A 236 20.43 34.47 29.51
CA LEU A 236 20.06 33.08 29.79
C LEU A 236 20.43 32.15 28.62
N LEU A 237 20.22 32.58 27.37
CA LEU A 237 20.64 31.81 26.20
C LEU A 237 22.17 31.62 26.14
N ARG A 238 22.98 32.62 26.51
CA ARG A 238 24.45 32.47 26.57
C ARG A 238 24.87 31.39 27.55
N GLN A 239 24.15 31.28 28.66
CA GLN A 239 24.41 30.34 29.75
C GLN A 239 23.75 28.97 29.51
N SER A 240 23.37 28.61 28.27
CA SER A 240 22.63 27.37 27.99
C SER A 240 23.35 26.08 28.40
N LEU A 241 24.68 26.08 28.46
CA LEU A 241 25.50 24.94 28.91
C LEU A 241 25.75 24.93 30.42
N GLU A 242 25.35 25.97 31.14
CA GLU A 242 25.61 26.07 32.58
C GLU A 242 24.55 25.31 33.38
N ASP A 243 24.98 24.39 34.25
CA ASP A 243 24.14 23.69 35.23
C ASP A 243 23.89 24.55 36.49
N CYS A 244 23.62 25.84 36.31
CA CYS A 244 23.45 26.80 37.41
C CYS A 244 22.00 26.90 37.92
N TRP A 245 21.06 26.14 37.34
CA TRP A 245 19.62 26.28 37.60
C TRP A 245 19.08 25.19 38.53
N THR A 246 18.73 25.56 39.76
CA THR A 246 18.21 24.64 40.77
C THR A 246 16.80 24.11 40.39
N GLY A 247 16.60 22.80 40.51
CA GLY A 247 15.31 22.16 40.22
C GLY A 247 15.01 21.90 38.74
N TYR A 248 15.90 22.29 37.82
CA TYR A 248 15.87 21.86 36.44
C TYR A 248 16.70 20.58 36.27
N ASP A 249 16.01 19.46 36.03
CA ASP A 249 16.70 18.21 35.70
C ASP A 249 16.84 18.08 34.17
N GLY A 250 18.02 18.44 33.66
CA GLY A 250 18.38 18.28 32.25
C GLY A 250 18.39 16.81 31.78
N SER A 251 18.35 15.84 32.70
CA SER A 251 18.21 14.41 32.35
C SER A 251 16.76 14.02 32.00
N VAL A 252 15.77 14.75 32.53
CA VAL A 252 14.33 14.52 32.28
C VAL A 252 13.82 15.42 31.15
N SER A 253 14.33 16.65 31.05
CA SER A 253 13.99 17.60 29.99
C SER A 253 15.06 17.58 28.89
N ARG A 254 14.71 17.12 27.68
CA ARG A 254 15.64 16.85 26.56
C ARG A 254 16.25 18.11 25.87
N GLY A 255 16.30 19.25 26.56
CA GLY A 255 16.81 20.52 26.05
C GLY A 255 17.35 21.42 27.18
N PRO A 256 17.90 22.61 26.86
CA PRO A 256 18.40 23.52 27.88
C PRO A 256 17.28 24.35 28.53
N PHE A 257 17.51 24.79 29.77
CA PHE A 257 16.53 25.54 30.57
C PHE A 257 15.90 26.75 29.82
N PRO A 258 16.65 27.63 29.13
CA PRO A 258 16.09 28.82 28.48
C PRO A 258 15.02 28.54 27.43
N THR A 259 14.98 27.33 26.88
CA THR A 259 14.01 26.89 25.87
C THR A 259 13.02 25.85 26.39
N SER A 260 13.13 25.44 27.67
CA SER A 260 12.33 24.36 28.25
C SER A 260 10.83 24.65 28.34
N TRP A 261 10.43 25.92 28.27
CA TRP A 261 9.03 26.36 28.26
C TRP A 261 8.33 26.17 26.90
N VAL A 262 9.10 26.03 25.81
CA VAL A 262 8.57 25.99 24.43
C VAL A 262 7.64 24.80 24.21
N ASP A 263 8.06 23.60 24.60
CA ASP A 263 7.27 22.37 24.43
C ASP A 263 5.97 22.41 25.26
N PRO A 264 5.98 22.72 26.58
CA PRO A 264 4.77 22.92 27.37
C PRO A 264 3.84 24.01 26.82
N TRP A 265 4.39 25.11 26.29
CA TRP A 265 3.60 26.16 25.66
C TRP A 265 2.89 25.65 24.40
N LEU A 266 3.59 24.98 23.48
CA LEU A 266 2.97 24.44 22.26
C LEU A 266 1.94 23.34 22.56
N GLN A 267 2.17 22.51 23.57
CA GLN A 267 1.21 21.48 24.01
C GLN A 267 -0.05 22.10 24.60
N SER A 268 0.07 23.24 25.29
CA SER A 268 -1.08 23.95 25.88
C SER A 268 -2.01 24.57 24.83
N VAL A 269 -1.50 24.87 23.62
CA VAL A 269 -2.29 25.45 22.52
C VAL A 269 -3.05 24.34 21.80
N GLY A 270 -4.33 24.59 21.48
CA GLY A 270 -5.16 23.67 20.69
C GLY A 270 -4.58 23.39 19.29
N ARG A 271 -4.84 22.19 18.75
CA ARG A 271 -4.27 21.71 17.48
C ARG A 271 -4.45 22.72 16.33
N ASP A 272 -5.61 23.35 16.23
CA ASP A 272 -5.97 24.26 15.12
C ASP A 272 -5.12 25.53 15.10
N ARG A 273 -4.67 26.02 16.27
CA ARG A 273 -3.86 27.24 16.38
C ARG A 273 -2.36 26.94 16.53
N ARG A 274 -1.99 25.68 16.75
CA ARG A 274 -0.61 25.25 17.01
C ARG A 274 0.32 25.49 15.83
N TYR A 275 -0.16 25.30 14.60
CA TYR A 275 0.62 25.61 13.40
C TYR A 275 1.05 27.09 13.37
N ASN A 276 0.11 28.03 13.51
CA ASN A 276 0.40 29.46 13.49
C ASN A 276 1.38 29.86 14.61
N ALA A 277 1.21 29.27 15.79
CA ALA A 277 2.12 29.48 16.92
C ALA A 277 3.55 29.01 16.60
N CYS A 278 3.66 27.81 16.01
CA CYS A 278 4.94 27.23 15.60
C CYS A 278 5.61 28.04 14.48
N GLU A 279 4.86 28.49 13.47
CA GLU A 279 5.39 29.30 12.36
C GLU A 279 6.08 30.57 12.86
N ILE A 280 5.40 31.33 13.72
CA ILE A 280 5.94 32.58 14.29
C ILE A 280 7.15 32.26 15.18
N LEU A 281 7.06 31.21 16.01
CA LEU A 281 8.16 30.75 16.83
C LEU A 281 9.40 30.41 15.98
N MET A 282 9.22 29.73 14.84
CA MET A 282 10.34 29.34 13.99
C MET A 282 11.04 30.55 13.37
N HIS A 283 10.29 31.57 12.96
CA HIS A 283 10.88 32.81 12.46
C HIS A 283 11.77 33.46 13.55
N THR A 284 11.29 33.54 14.79
CA THR A 284 12.10 34.10 15.88
C THR A 284 13.31 33.23 16.24
N LEU A 285 13.14 31.91 16.36
CA LEU A 285 14.23 31.01 16.74
C LEU A 285 15.29 30.87 15.64
N PHE A 286 14.89 30.62 14.39
CA PHE A 286 15.81 30.34 13.28
C PHE A 286 16.30 31.58 12.55
N GLU A 287 15.44 32.58 12.32
CA GLU A 287 15.79 33.74 11.50
C GLU A 287 16.30 34.93 12.30
N SER A 288 15.93 35.05 13.58
CA SER A 288 16.37 36.12 14.48
C SER A 288 17.44 35.64 15.47
N LEU A 289 17.09 34.80 16.44
CA LEU A 289 17.97 34.45 17.56
C LEU A 289 19.15 33.58 17.14
N ALA A 290 18.94 32.54 16.32
CA ALA A 290 20.04 31.66 15.88
C ALA A 290 21.08 32.36 14.97
N LYS A 291 20.76 33.54 14.42
CA LYS A 291 21.70 34.38 13.65
C LYS A 291 22.39 35.45 14.49
N ASP A 292 21.91 35.69 15.71
CA ASP A 292 22.53 36.64 16.64
C ASP A 292 23.83 36.05 17.19
N GLU A 293 24.98 36.64 16.84
CA GLU A 293 26.27 36.19 17.36
C GLU A 293 26.44 36.50 18.85
N THR A 294 25.68 37.48 19.37
CA THR A 294 25.84 37.93 20.74
C THR A 294 25.40 36.88 21.75
N ILE A 295 24.54 35.91 21.41
CA ILE A 295 24.09 34.86 22.35
C ILE A 295 25.07 33.67 22.46
N GLY A 296 26.17 33.70 21.71
CA GLY A 296 27.19 32.65 21.73
C GLY A 296 26.77 31.35 21.02
N GLU A 297 27.72 30.44 20.86
CA GLU A 297 27.49 29.12 20.24
C GLU A 297 26.43 28.30 21.00
N PRO A 298 26.48 28.17 22.34
CA PRO A 298 25.49 27.38 23.09
C PRO A 298 24.05 27.88 22.94
N GLY A 299 23.86 29.21 23.00
CA GLY A 299 22.53 29.81 22.85
C GLY A 299 21.94 29.60 21.46
N ARG A 300 22.78 29.64 20.42
CA ARG A 300 22.36 29.33 19.05
C ARG A 300 21.99 27.85 18.90
N ALA A 301 22.78 26.95 19.48
CA ALA A 301 22.48 25.51 19.51
C ALA A 301 21.13 25.23 20.16
N ALA A 302 20.87 25.87 21.32
CA ALA A 302 19.61 25.80 22.05
C ALA A 302 18.42 26.26 21.21
N CYS A 303 18.54 27.40 20.52
CA CYS A 303 17.48 27.92 19.64
C CYS A 303 17.19 26.95 18.48
N ILE A 304 18.23 26.42 17.83
CA ILE A 304 18.06 25.45 16.74
C ILE A 304 17.39 24.17 17.24
N ARG A 305 17.85 23.62 18.38
CA ARG A 305 17.27 22.43 19.02
C ARG A 305 15.79 22.62 19.33
N ALA A 306 15.45 23.72 20.00
CA ALA A 306 14.07 24.05 20.37
C ALA A 306 13.17 24.23 19.13
N GLY A 307 13.72 24.79 18.05
CA GLY A 307 13.01 24.90 16.77
C GLY A 307 12.67 23.53 16.17
N PHE A 308 13.62 22.60 16.14
CA PHE A 308 13.36 21.24 15.65
C PHE A 308 12.38 20.46 16.54
N ASP A 309 12.47 20.58 17.86
CA ASP A 309 11.50 19.96 18.78
C ASP A 309 10.08 20.53 18.57
N ALA A 310 9.95 21.84 18.39
CA ALA A 310 8.68 22.50 18.12
C ALA A 310 8.05 22.05 16.78
N LEU A 311 8.87 21.93 15.72
CA LEU A 311 8.43 21.36 14.44
C LEU A 311 7.97 19.92 14.62
N GLN A 312 8.79 19.08 15.25
CA GLN A 312 8.48 17.67 15.50
C GLN A 312 7.16 17.52 16.27
N LEU A 313 6.98 18.28 17.36
CA LEU A 313 5.77 18.25 18.17
C LEU A 313 4.55 18.65 17.35
N THR A 314 4.64 19.74 16.58
CA THR A 314 3.54 20.25 15.75
C THR A 314 3.12 19.21 14.72
N ILE A 315 4.08 18.59 14.03
CA ILE A 315 3.85 17.55 13.03
C ILE A 315 3.26 16.29 13.66
N SER A 316 3.80 15.86 14.80
CA SER A 316 3.40 14.62 15.47
C SER A 316 1.91 14.62 15.84
N THR A 317 1.33 15.81 16.08
CA THR A 317 -0.10 15.94 16.38
C THR A 317 -1.03 15.63 15.21
N PHE A 318 -0.49 15.61 13.98
CA PHE A 318 -1.20 15.14 12.78
C PHE A 318 -0.84 13.70 12.42
N VAL A 319 0.32 13.19 12.85
CA VAL A 319 0.75 11.80 12.61
C VAL A 319 -0.06 10.80 13.46
N ASP A 320 -0.54 11.20 14.63
CA ASP A 320 -1.33 10.36 15.55
C ASP A 320 -2.44 9.55 14.84
N PRO A 321 -2.46 8.21 14.93
CA PRO A 321 -3.46 7.35 14.29
C PRO A 321 -4.92 7.76 14.53
N GLU A 322 -5.25 8.37 15.68
CA GLU A 322 -6.62 8.81 15.99
C GLU A 322 -7.04 10.07 15.21
N THR A 323 -6.07 10.83 14.71
CA THR A 323 -6.33 12.05 13.94
C THR A 323 -6.68 11.72 12.49
N LYS A 324 -7.94 11.93 12.12
CA LYS A 324 -8.43 11.90 10.73
C LYS A 324 -8.08 13.19 10.01
N ILE A 325 -7.39 13.08 8.88
CA ILE A 325 -6.95 14.23 8.06
C ILE A 325 -7.87 14.40 6.85
N GLY A 326 -8.52 13.32 6.40
CA GLY A 326 -9.37 13.16 5.19
C GLY A 326 -9.80 14.41 4.42
N ALA A 327 -10.56 15.33 5.02
CA ALA A 327 -10.99 16.57 4.36
C ALA A 327 -11.22 17.73 5.34
N GLY A 328 -11.14 18.97 4.84
CA GLY A 328 -11.48 20.19 5.57
C GLY A 328 -10.28 20.93 6.20
N THR A 329 -10.50 21.55 7.35
CA THR A 329 -9.50 22.41 8.01
C THR A 329 -8.30 21.64 8.55
N THR A 330 -8.49 20.41 9.02
CA THR A 330 -7.39 19.55 9.50
C THR A 330 -6.42 19.19 8.37
N HIS A 331 -6.93 18.89 7.16
CA HIS A 331 -6.11 18.67 5.96
C HIS A 331 -5.27 19.89 5.62
N LEU A 332 -5.88 21.08 5.63
CA LEU A 332 -5.20 22.34 5.40
C LEU A 332 -4.04 22.55 6.39
N TYR A 333 -4.30 22.40 7.69
CA TYR A 333 -3.27 22.59 8.71
C TYR A 333 -2.15 21.54 8.66
N ALA A 334 -2.46 20.29 8.29
CA ALA A 334 -1.45 19.26 8.07
C ALA A 334 -0.52 19.63 6.89
N CYS A 335 -1.09 20.11 5.78
CA CYS A 335 -0.32 20.59 4.63
C CYS A 335 0.54 21.81 4.98
N CYS A 336 -0.01 22.77 5.74
CA CYS A 336 0.72 23.93 6.22
C CYS A 336 1.89 23.54 7.15
N ALA A 337 1.66 22.61 8.09
CA ALA A 337 2.70 22.11 9.00
C ALA A 337 3.83 21.41 8.23
N PHE A 338 3.51 20.63 7.20
CA PHE A 338 4.50 20.03 6.31
C PHE A 338 5.30 21.09 5.53
N ASN A 339 4.62 22.06 4.92
CA ASN A 339 5.28 23.13 4.17
C ASN A 339 6.18 24.02 5.05
N LEU A 340 5.90 24.12 6.35
CA LEU A 340 6.77 24.79 7.31
C LEU A 340 8.13 24.10 7.45
N VAL A 341 8.17 22.76 7.42
CA VAL A 341 9.42 21.99 7.39
C VAL A 341 10.19 22.30 6.11
N MET A 342 9.49 22.33 4.98
CA MET A 342 10.09 22.65 3.69
C MET A 342 10.67 24.05 3.63
N LYS A 343 10.02 25.04 4.27
CA LYS A 343 10.54 26.40 4.39
C LYS A 343 11.93 26.43 5.05
N TYR A 344 12.16 25.58 6.04
CA TYR A 344 13.43 25.51 6.78
C TYR A 344 14.29 24.30 6.42
N LYS A 345 14.06 23.67 5.25
CA LYS A 345 14.77 22.46 4.83
C LYS A 345 16.29 22.60 4.87
N ASP A 346 16.84 23.74 4.44
CA ASP A 346 18.29 23.93 4.35
C ASP A 346 18.93 24.00 5.74
N ILE A 347 18.21 24.57 6.72
CA ILE A 347 18.64 24.61 8.12
C ILE A 347 18.62 23.19 8.69
N ILE A 348 17.58 22.42 8.40
CA ILE A 348 17.47 21.03 8.85
C ILE A 348 18.62 20.21 8.24
N LEU A 349 18.78 20.23 6.90
CA LEU A 349 19.81 19.50 6.17
C LEU A 349 21.23 19.80 6.68
N ARG A 350 21.54 21.08 6.93
CA ARG A 350 22.84 21.50 7.47
C ARG A 350 23.13 20.91 8.86
N ASN A 351 22.11 20.68 9.68
CA ASN A 351 22.23 20.24 11.05
C ASN A 351 22.02 18.74 11.24
N LEU A 352 21.81 17.96 10.18
CA LEU A 352 21.69 16.49 10.27
C LEU A 352 23.03 15.79 10.50
N ARG A 353 24.13 16.36 10.01
CA ARG A 353 25.46 15.81 10.23
C ARG A 353 25.91 16.04 11.67
N ALA A 354 26.64 15.08 12.23
CA ALA A 354 27.27 15.24 13.53
C ALA A 354 28.14 16.52 13.52
N PRO A 355 27.96 17.41 14.50
CA PRO A 355 28.78 18.61 14.61
C PRO A 355 30.26 18.24 14.83
N GLY A 356 31.18 19.06 14.30
CA GLY A 356 32.61 18.91 14.61
C GLY A 356 32.90 19.13 16.10
N GLN A 357 34.06 18.65 16.58
CA GLN A 357 34.46 18.70 17.99
C GLN A 357 34.47 20.13 18.59
N GLU A 358 34.53 21.17 17.75
CA GLU A 358 34.54 22.58 18.17
C GLU A 358 33.15 23.14 18.56
N LYS A 359 32.07 22.37 18.38
CA LYS A 359 30.68 22.81 18.65
C LYS A 359 30.04 22.05 19.82
N GLU A 360 30.50 22.37 21.02
CA GLU A 360 30.07 21.74 22.26
C GLU A 360 28.54 21.82 22.46
N GLY A 361 27.92 22.97 22.22
CA GLY A 361 26.46 23.13 22.36
C GLY A 361 25.66 22.21 21.42
N TRP A 362 26.09 22.06 20.17
CA TRP A 362 25.41 21.16 19.22
C TRP A 362 25.50 19.69 19.62
N VAL A 363 26.63 19.27 20.20
CA VAL A 363 26.84 17.91 20.70
C VAL A 363 25.98 17.67 21.94
N THR A 364 26.11 18.52 22.96
CA THR A 364 25.44 18.38 24.26
C THR A 364 23.93 18.37 24.13
N PHE A 365 23.36 19.24 23.28
CA PHE A 365 21.90 19.30 23.07
C PHE A 365 21.39 18.32 22.00
N GLN A 366 22.26 17.48 21.44
CA GLN A 366 21.91 16.48 20.40
C GLN A 366 21.14 17.09 19.22
N VAL A 367 21.61 18.22 18.68
CA VAL A 367 20.93 18.96 17.60
C VAL A 367 20.74 18.09 16.35
N ALA A 368 21.69 17.22 16.02
CA ALA A 368 21.56 16.29 14.89
C ALA A 368 20.43 15.28 15.08
N ASN A 369 20.29 14.72 16.29
CA ASN A 369 19.19 13.82 16.64
C ASN A 369 17.83 14.53 16.56
N ALA A 370 17.78 15.80 16.96
CA ALA A 370 16.60 16.66 16.83
C ALA A 370 16.16 16.84 15.37
N ALA A 371 17.11 17.19 14.50
CA ALA A 371 16.88 17.35 13.07
C ALA A 371 16.39 16.03 12.45
N LYS A 372 17.02 14.90 12.81
CA LYS A 372 16.62 13.55 12.36
C LYS A 372 15.17 13.24 12.75
N LYS A 373 14.78 13.50 14.01
CA LYS A 373 13.39 13.30 14.48
C LYS A 373 12.38 14.20 13.78
N ALA A 374 12.72 15.46 13.54
CA ALA A 374 11.87 16.38 12.79
C ALA A 374 11.65 15.90 11.35
N MET A 375 12.70 15.43 10.67
CA MET A 375 12.61 14.83 9.33
C MET A 375 11.80 13.54 9.33
N GLN A 376 12.03 12.64 10.28
CA GLN A 376 11.24 11.40 10.44
C GLN A 376 9.75 11.69 10.63
N ALA A 377 9.41 12.68 11.45
CA ALA A 377 8.03 13.11 11.66
C ALA A 377 7.43 13.66 10.35
N ALA A 378 8.19 14.46 9.59
CA ALA A 378 7.75 15.00 8.30
C ALA A 378 7.54 13.91 7.25
N MET A 379 8.42 12.92 7.14
CA MET A 379 8.27 11.76 6.25
C MET A 379 6.97 10.99 6.54
N LYS A 380 6.73 10.70 7.84
CA LYS A 380 5.50 9.99 8.27
C LYS A 380 4.24 10.80 8.01
N LEU A 381 4.27 12.12 8.26
CA LEU A 381 3.15 13.00 7.95
C LEU A 381 2.85 12.99 6.45
N ASP A 382 3.89 13.07 5.62
CA ASP A 382 3.74 13.13 4.16
C ASP A 382 2.99 11.89 3.63
N MET A 383 3.43 10.71 4.05
CA MET A 383 2.83 9.43 3.66
C MET A 383 1.42 9.26 4.24
N LYS A 384 1.19 9.69 5.49
CA LYS A 384 -0.14 9.64 6.11
C LYS A 384 -1.14 10.52 5.37
N VAL A 385 -0.74 11.73 4.96
CA VAL A 385 -1.62 12.63 4.21
C VAL A 385 -1.99 12.01 2.86
N PHE A 386 -1.07 11.33 2.15
CA PHE A 386 -1.42 10.59 0.92
C PHE A 386 -2.46 9.48 1.18
N ALA A 387 -2.32 8.72 2.26
CA ALA A 387 -3.29 7.66 2.61
C ALA A 387 -4.69 8.22 2.91
N GLU A 388 -4.77 9.35 3.60
CA GLU A 388 -6.03 10.02 3.93
C GLU A 388 -6.66 10.71 2.71
N GLU A 389 -5.84 11.34 1.84
CA GLU A 389 -6.28 11.92 0.56
C GLU A 389 -6.84 10.84 -0.37
N TYR A 390 -6.23 9.65 -0.38
CA TYR A 390 -6.71 8.50 -1.14
C TYR A 390 -8.11 8.07 -0.70
N ILE A 391 -8.31 7.88 0.61
CA ILE A 391 -9.63 7.52 1.18
C ILE A 391 -10.67 8.61 0.86
N ALA A 392 -10.32 9.89 1.08
CA ALA A 392 -11.21 11.01 0.82
C ALA A 392 -11.64 11.08 -0.66
N CYS A 393 -10.73 10.83 -1.59
CA CYS A 393 -11.06 10.79 -3.01
C CYS A 393 -11.96 9.61 -3.39
N LEU A 394 -11.79 8.43 -2.76
CA LEU A 394 -12.67 7.27 -2.97
C LEU A 394 -14.09 7.51 -2.43
N GLU A 395 -14.22 8.27 -1.35
CA GLU A 395 -15.50 8.71 -0.78
C GLU A 395 -16.17 9.84 -1.61
N GLY A 396 -15.49 10.37 -2.64
CA GLY A 396 -15.99 11.47 -3.46
C GLY A 396 -15.88 12.85 -2.80
N SER A 397 -15.09 12.98 -1.72
CA SER A 397 -14.83 14.26 -1.06
C SER A 397 -13.96 15.16 -1.92
N GLN A 398 -14.23 16.47 -1.91
CA GLN A 398 -13.35 17.45 -2.54
C GLN A 398 -12.14 17.71 -1.62
N LEU A 399 -10.95 17.45 -2.15
CA LEU A 399 -9.70 17.80 -1.46
C LEU A 399 -9.53 19.32 -1.46
N GLN A 400 -8.95 19.85 -0.39
CA GLN A 400 -8.59 21.26 -0.35
C GLN A 400 -7.43 21.52 -1.32
N SER A 401 -7.54 22.57 -2.13
CA SER A 401 -6.54 22.96 -3.13
C SER A 401 -5.79 24.26 -2.80
N ALA A 402 -6.18 24.96 -1.73
CA ALA A 402 -5.58 26.24 -1.37
C ALA A 402 -4.10 26.14 -0.96
N VAL A 403 -3.68 25.02 -0.36
CA VAL A 403 -2.30 24.77 0.05
C VAL A 403 -1.88 23.41 -0.46
N THR A 404 -0.93 23.41 -1.40
CA THR A 404 -0.35 22.20 -1.97
C THR A 404 0.96 21.86 -1.28
N ARG A 405 1.19 20.59 -0.95
CA ARG A 405 2.50 20.12 -0.47
C ARG A 405 3.46 19.96 -1.63
N ASP A 406 4.72 20.31 -1.41
CA ASP A 406 5.83 20.00 -2.32
C ASP A 406 6.54 18.71 -1.88
N SER A 407 5.79 17.60 -1.86
CA SER A 407 6.31 16.27 -1.49
C SER A 407 7.47 15.85 -2.41
N LYS A 408 7.39 16.23 -3.69
CA LYS A 408 8.45 15.97 -4.67
C LYS A 408 9.80 16.56 -4.22
N ALA A 409 9.86 17.86 -3.98
CA ALA A 409 11.10 18.51 -3.57
C ALA A 409 11.58 18.04 -2.19
N PHE A 410 10.66 17.69 -1.29
CA PHE A 410 11.00 17.13 0.02
C PHE A 410 11.78 15.82 -0.09
N TRP A 411 11.25 14.84 -0.83
CA TRP A 411 11.90 13.54 -1.00
C TRP A 411 13.19 13.62 -1.83
N GLN A 412 13.31 14.60 -2.73
CA GLN A 412 14.60 14.88 -3.39
C GLN A 412 15.66 15.33 -2.38
N GLY A 413 15.31 16.19 -1.43
CA GLY A 413 16.22 16.56 -0.33
C GLY A 413 16.60 15.39 0.57
N ILE A 414 15.75 14.37 0.69
CA ILE A 414 16.08 13.13 1.43
C ILE A 414 17.09 12.28 0.67
N ILE A 415 17.05 12.25 -0.67
CA ILE A 415 18.10 11.58 -1.47
C ILE A 415 19.45 12.27 -1.22
N GLU A 416 19.50 13.60 -1.31
CA GLU A 416 20.73 14.36 -1.02
C GLU A 416 21.25 14.08 0.40
N MET A 417 20.35 13.96 1.38
CA MET A 417 20.72 13.57 2.75
C MET A 417 21.31 12.15 2.80
N PHE A 418 20.68 11.21 2.11
CA PHE A 418 21.10 9.81 2.09
C PHE A 418 22.51 9.65 1.52
N ASP A 419 22.80 10.30 0.40
CA ASP A 419 24.11 10.25 -0.26
C ASP A 419 25.23 10.89 0.60
N LEU A 420 24.87 11.85 1.46
CA LEU A 420 25.81 12.60 2.29
C LEU A 420 25.96 12.06 3.72
N SER A 421 25.14 11.09 4.12
CA SER A 421 25.11 10.54 5.47
C SER A 421 26.17 9.47 5.66
N THR A 422 26.80 9.44 6.83
CA THR A 422 27.66 8.32 7.26
C THR A 422 26.86 7.19 7.91
N GLU A 423 25.59 7.45 8.28
CA GLU A 423 24.67 6.49 8.90
C GLU A 423 23.58 6.05 7.90
N GLN A 424 23.99 5.58 6.71
CA GLN A 424 23.05 5.26 5.62
C GLN A 424 22.07 4.15 6.01
N VAL A 425 22.51 3.14 6.76
CA VAL A 425 21.67 2.02 7.21
C VAL A 425 20.52 2.49 8.14
N ASP A 426 20.83 3.34 9.11
CA ASP A 426 19.80 3.86 10.03
C ASP A 426 18.79 4.74 9.29
N LEU A 427 19.25 5.55 8.34
CA LEU A 427 18.39 6.41 7.53
C LEU A 427 17.52 5.59 6.58
N ALA A 428 18.09 4.56 5.93
CA ALA A 428 17.34 3.60 5.12
C ALA A 428 16.21 2.95 5.92
N ARG A 429 16.47 2.54 7.17
CA ARG A 429 15.45 2.01 8.07
C ARG A 429 14.34 3.03 8.30
N ASP A 430 14.70 4.26 8.65
CA ASP A 430 13.74 5.32 8.94
C ASP A 430 12.87 5.67 7.73
N ILE A 431 13.46 5.67 6.53
CA ILE A 431 12.76 5.86 5.25
C ILE A 431 11.72 4.76 5.07
N VAL A 432 12.12 3.48 5.06
CA VAL A 432 11.19 2.36 4.79
C VAL A 432 10.07 2.30 5.83
N LEU A 433 10.37 2.56 7.10
CA LEU A 433 9.37 2.64 8.15
C LEU A 433 8.35 3.77 7.94
N SER A 434 8.76 4.88 7.35
CA SER A 434 7.87 6.01 7.09
C SER A 434 6.90 5.76 5.92
N LEU A 435 7.24 4.85 5.00
CA LEU A 435 6.46 4.52 3.81
C LEU A 435 5.26 3.60 4.09
N GLU A 436 5.10 3.09 5.32
CA GLU A 436 4.01 2.19 5.69
C GLU A 436 2.61 2.67 5.23
N PRO A 437 2.20 3.94 5.43
CA PRO A 437 0.86 4.39 5.03
C PRO A 437 0.60 4.28 3.53
N LEU A 438 1.65 4.24 2.69
CA LEU A 438 1.55 4.17 1.24
C LEU A 438 1.16 2.76 0.74
N ILE A 439 1.33 1.70 1.55
CA ILE A 439 1.13 0.30 1.13
C ILE A 439 -0.26 0.05 0.50
N GLY A 440 -1.30 0.69 1.03
CA GLY A 440 -2.69 0.53 0.56
C GLY A 440 -3.13 1.58 -0.47
N VAL A 441 -2.23 2.46 -0.91
CA VAL A 441 -2.52 3.60 -1.77
C VAL A 441 -2.18 3.24 -3.21
N GLU A 442 -3.07 3.57 -4.14
CA GLU A 442 -2.82 3.42 -5.58
C GLU A 442 -3.41 4.60 -6.36
N GLN A 443 -3.05 4.70 -7.64
CA GLN A 443 -3.73 5.63 -8.54
C GLN A 443 -5.24 5.34 -8.62
N ILE A 444 -6.03 6.40 -8.49
CA ILE A 444 -7.49 6.35 -8.60
C ILE A 444 -7.88 6.16 -10.05
N ARG A 445 -8.73 5.18 -10.31
CA ARG A 445 -9.17 4.79 -11.65
C ARG A 445 -10.61 5.24 -11.90
N ALA A 446 -10.87 5.69 -13.12
CA ALA A 446 -12.22 5.99 -13.58
C ALA A 446 -13.06 4.71 -13.70
N LEU A 447 -14.37 4.82 -13.54
CA LEU A 447 -15.28 3.72 -13.82
C LEU A 447 -15.36 3.51 -15.34
N LYS A 448 -15.53 2.28 -15.81
CA LYS A 448 -15.75 2.02 -17.25
C LYS A 448 -16.99 2.72 -17.80
N SER A 449 -17.98 2.97 -16.95
CA SER A 449 -19.22 3.69 -17.29
C SER A 449 -19.04 5.21 -17.36
N ASP A 450 -18.06 5.77 -16.65
CA ASP A 450 -17.76 7.20 -16.61
C ASP A 450 -16.23 7.40 -16.64
N ASP A 451 -15.73 7.77 -17.82
CA ASP A 451 -14.29 7.94 -18.08
C ASP A 451 -13.72 9.23 -17.44
N LYS A 452 -14.52 10.01 -16.70
CA LYS A 452 -14.08 11.28 -16.10
C LYS A 452 -13.73 11.12 -14.63
N LEU A 453 -12.44 11.30 -14.32
CA LEU A 453 -11.97 11.52 -12.95
C LEU A 453 -12.31 12.94 -12.47
N SER A 454 -12.59 13.07 -11.18
CA SER A 454 -12.68 14.38 -10.51
C SER A 454 -11.33 15.11 -10.56
N ASP A 455 -11.33 16.44 -10.49
CA ASP A 455 -10.08 17.20 -10.50
C ASP A 455 -9.22 16.93 -9.26
N SER A 456 -9.84 16.68 -8.11
CA SER A 456 -9.15 16.19 -6.89
C SER A 456 -8.41 14.88 -7.15
N SER A 457 -9.07 13.91 -7.79
CA SER A 457 -8.46 12.60 -8.11
C SER A 457 -7.33 12.72 -9.13
N LYS A 458 -7.47 13.61 -10.13
CA LYS A 458 -6.39 13.88 -11.10
C LYS A 458 -5.17 14.51 -10.43
N ASN A 459 -5.39 15.50 -9.57
CA ASN A 459 -4.32 16.18 -8.84
C ASN A 459 -3.62 15.22 -7.88
N PHE A 460 -4.38 14.40 -7.16
CA PHE A 460 -3.86 13.33 -6.31
C PHE A 460 -2.99 12.36 -7.11
N ASN A 461 -3.50 11.78 -8.21
CA ASN A 461 -2.74 10.85 -9.04
C ASN A 461 -1.43 11.46 -9.57
N LYS A 462 -1.47 12.74 -9.98
CA LYS A 462 -0.27 13.46 -10.45
C LYS A 462 0.76 13.61 -9.33
N SER A 463 0.32 13.98 -8.13
CA SER A 463 1.20 14.16 -6.96
C SER A 463 1.80 12.83 -6.51
N LEU A 464 0.97 11.78 -6.45
CA LEU A 464 1.37 10.41 -6.10
C LEU A 464 2.43 9.90 -7.08
N ALA A 465 2.18 9.98 -8.39
CA ALA A 465 3.11 9.50 -9.40
C ALA A 465 4.47 10.21 -9.34
N ALA A 466 4.47 11.54 -9.16
CA ALA A 466 5.71 12.31 -9.04
C ALA A 466 6.51 11.97 -7.78
N THR A 467 5.83 11.67 -6.68
CA THR A 467 6.46 11.30 -5.40
C THR A 467 6.99 9.87 -5.44
N VAL A 468 6.19 8.94 -5.98
CA VAL A 468 6.55 7.53 -6.13
C VAL A 468 7.78 7.33 -7.03
N ASP A 469 7.92 8.12 -8.09
CA ASP A 469 9.11 8.10 -8.96
C ASP A 469 10.41 8.40 -8.16
N ILE A 470 10.36 9.39 -7.27
CA ILE A 470 11.50 9.75 -6.41
C ILE A 470 11.75 8.69 -5.34
N LEU A 471 10.68 8.16 -4.74
CA LEU A 471 10.81 7.06 -3.78
C LEU A 471 11.41 5.82 -4.42
N GLY A 472 11.05 5.52 -5.68
CA GLY A 472 11.68 4.46 -6.46
C GLY A 472 13.18 4.70 -6.65
N ASN A 473 13.58 5.93 -7.01
CA ASN A 473 14.99 6.30 -7.11
C ASN A 473 15.73 6.16 -5.77
N LEU A 474 15.10 6.56 -4.66
CA LEU A 474 15.67 6.44 -3.31
C LEU A 474 15.86 4.97 -2.90
N LEU A 475 14.88 4.10 -3.14
CA LEU A 475 15.02 2.65 -2.90
C LEU A 475 16.07 2.03 -3.83
N GLY A 476 16.16 2.50 -5.07
CA GLY A 476 17.23 2.12 -6.01
C GLY A 476 18.61 2.46 -5.44
N ARG A 477 18.80 3.66 -4.89
CA ARG A 477 20.05 4.04 -4.19
C ARG A 477 20.34 3.16 -2.97
N MET A 478 19.31 2.82 -2.20
CA MET A 478 19.46 1.89 -1.07
C MET A 478 19.91 0.50 -1.51
N SER A 479 19.56 0.06 -2.73
CA SER A 479 19.99 -1.24 -3.26
C SER A 479 21.48 -1.28 -3.64
N GLU A 480 22.13 -0.13 -3.76
CA GLU A 480 23.57 0.02 -4.03
C GLU A 480 24.44 -0.15 -2.77
N LEU A 481 23.83 -0.26 -1.57
CA LEU A 481 24.54 -0.53 -0.31
C LEU A 481 25.23 -1.91 -0.33
N ASP A 482 26.31 -2.05 0.45
CA ASP A 482 27.05 -3.32 0.49
C ASP A 482 26.19 -4.47 1.03
N ALA A 483 26.06 -5.53 0.24
CA ALA A 483 25.19 -6.65 0.58
C ALA A 483 25.66 -7.44 1.81
N ALA A 484 26.98 -7.55 2.00
CA ALA A 484 27.57 -8.38 3.06
C ALA A 484 27.49 -7.72 4.44
N THR A 485 27.60 -6.40 4.51
CA THR A 485 27.64 -5.64 5.78
C THR A 485 26.37 -4.83 5.99
N ASP A 486 26.11 -3.86 5.12
CA ASP A 486 25.05 -2.86 5.30
C ASP A 486 23.64 -3.45 5.13
N LEU A 487 23.39 -4.19 4.05
CA LEU A 487 22.07 -4.79 3.81
C LEU A 487 21.73 -5.88 4.83
N ASN A 488 22.70 -6.67 5.28
CA ASN A 488 22.48 -7.63 6.37
C ASN A 488 22.09 -6.90 7.67
N THR A 489 22.81 -5.84 8.03
CA THR A 489 22.49 -5.02 9.22
C THR A 489 21.12 -4.35 9.08
N PHE A 490 20.76 -3.90 7.89
CA PHE A 490 19.44 -3.33 7.58
C PHE A 490 18.32 -4.37 7.73
N PHE A 491 18.50 -5.58 7.19
CA PHE A 491 17.50 -6.65 7.19
C PHE A 491 17.45 -7.48 8.48
N ASP A 492 18.43 -7.33 9.38
CA ASP A 492 18.34 -7.80 10.77
C ASP A 492 17.20 -7.09 11.53
N ASP A 493 16.86 -5.86 11.16
CA ASP A 493 15.66 -5.19 11.66
C ASP A 493 14.39 -5.78 11.02
N ARG A 494 13.59 -6.43 11.86
CA ARG A 494 12.30 -7.02 11.48
C ARG A 494 11.40 -6.02 10.73
N LEU A 495 11.33 -4.76 11.15
CA LEU A 495 10.39 -3.81 10.56
C LEU A 495 10.87 -3.32 9.18
N ALA A 496 12.18 -3.15 8.99
CA ALA A 496 12.77 -2.83 7.70
C ALA A 496 12.54 -3.96 6.69
N PHE A 497 12.73 -5.20 7.15
CA PHE A 497 12.43 -6.41 6.38
C PHE A 497 10.95 -6.48 5.97
N GLN A 498 10.04 -6.29 6.92
CA GLN A 498 8.59 -6.28 6.68
C GLN A 498 8.16 -5.18 5.71
N GLY A 499 8.67 -3.96 5.91
CA GLY A 499 8.36 -2.80 5.07
C GLY A 499 8.82 -3.03 3.63
N THR A 500 10.06 -3.49 3.43
CA THR A 500 10.62 -3.71 2.09
C THR A 500 9.87 -4.79 1.30
N ILE A 501 9.58 -5.93 1.93
CA ILE A 501 8.78 -7.00 1.30
C ILE A 501 7.42 -6.46 0.89
N THR A 502 6.77 -5.68 1.76
CA THR A 502 5.43 -5.18 1.47
C THR A 502 5.45 -4.14 0.36
N LEU A 503 6.43 -3.23 0.34
CA LEU A 503 6.63 -2.26 -0.73
C LEU A 503 6.89 -2.93 -2.09
N SER A 504 7.58 -4.09 -2.11
CA SER A 504 7.78 -4.87 -3.34
C SER A 504 6.49 -5.44 -3.95
N THR A 505 5.39 -5.37 -3.21
CA THR A 505 4.04 -5.75 -3.68
C THR A 505 3.13 -4.55 -3.96
N HIS A 506 3.66 -3.33 -3.93
CA HIS A 506 2.87 -2.10 -4.12
C HIS A 506 2.22 -2.02 -5.52
N GLY A 507 1.14 -1.24 -5.65
CA GLY A 507 0.37 -1.11 -6.90
C GLY A 507 1.07 -0.31 -8.01
N GLU A 508 1.97 0.59 -7.63
CA GLU A 508 2.81 1.34 -8.58
C GLU A 508 4.07 0.54 -8.93
N ALA A 509 4.19 0.15 -10.20
CA ALA A 509 5.24 -0.75 -10.69
C ALA A 509 6.66 -0.24 -10.39
N GLY A 510 6.93 1.05 -10.58
CA GLY A 510 8.27 1.61 -10.34
C GLY A 510 8.72 1.51 -8.87
N LEU A 511 7.81 1.69 -7.92
CA LEU A 511 8.13 1.53 -6.50
C LEU A 511 8.33 0.06 -6.13
N ALA A 512 7.44 -0.81 -6.63
CA ALA A 512 7.49 -2.23 -6.38
C ALA A 512 8.78 -2.86 -6.95
N GLU A 513 9.17 -2.46 -8.17
CA GLU A 513 10.41 -2.89 -8.80
C GLU A 513 11.63 -2.41 -8.02
N ALA A 514 11.69 -1.13 -7.61
CA ALA A 514 12.81 -0.62 -6.82
C ALA A 514 12.94 -1.32 -5.44
N ALA A 515 11.83 -1.60 -4.77
CA ALA A 515 11.83 -2.39 -3.54
C ALA A 515 12.25 -3.85 -3.80
N ALA A 516 11.86 -4.44 -4.93
CA ALA A 516 12.30 -5.77 -5.34
C ALA A 516 13.80 -5.80 -5.68
N GLU A 517 14.36 -4.76 -6.30
CA GLU A 517 15.81 -4.62 -6.52
C GLU A 517 16.59 -4.63 -5.20
N LEU A 518 16.08 -3.97 -4.15
CA LEU A 518 16.70 -4.01 -2.83
C LEU A 518 16.75 -5.44 -2.25
N LEU A 519 15.66 -6.21 -2.38
CA LEU A 519 15.62 -7.62 -1.95
C LEU A 519 16.54 -8.51 -2.80
N LYS A 520 16.62 -8.25 -4.11
CA LYS A 520 17.51 -8.96 -5.03
C LYS A 520 18.98 -8.69 -4.75
N SER A 521 19.34 -7.43 -4.48
CA SER A 521 20.69 -7.04 -4.08
C SER A 521 21.12 -7.78 -2.81
N TRP A 522 20.23 -7.85 -1.81
CA TRP A 522 20.50 -8.58 -0.57
C TRP A 522 20.62 -10.11 -0.76
N THR A 523 19.72 -10.72 -1.54
CA THR A 523 19.71 -12.18 -1.77
C THR A 523 20.73 -12.66 -2.81
N GLY A 524 21.25 -11.75 -3.64
CA GLY A 524 22.08 -12.07 -4.81
C GLY A 524 21.31 -12.70 -5.98
N GLU A 525 19.97 -12.74 -5.90
CA GLU A 525 19.11 -13.34 -6.92
C GLU A 525 18.76 -12.36 -8.05
N ILE A 526 18.66 -12.85 -9.28
CA ILE A 526 18.39 -11.99 -10.47
C ILE A 526 16.90 -11.67 -10.60
N SER A 527 16.04 -12.57 -10.10
CA SER A 527 14.58 -12.48 -10.25
C SER A 527 13.89 -12.31 -8.90
N GLN A 528 12.80 -11.54 -8.88
CA GLN A 528 12.00 -11.33 -7.67
C GLN A 528 11.46 -12.66 -7.11
N SER A 529 10.97 -13.56 -7.97
CA SER A 529 10.52 -14.89 -7.54
C SER A 529 11.64 -15.71 -6.92
N GLY A 530 12.85 -15.69 -7.50
CA GLY A 530 14.03 -16.34 -6.93
C GLY A 530 14.38 -15.78 -5.56
N ALA A 531 14.33 -14.45 -5.39
CA ALA A 531 14.55 -13.81 -4.10
C ALA A 531 13.52 -14.26 -3.05
N PHE A 532 12.22 -14.29 -3.38
CA PHE A 532 11.18 -14.78 -2.44
C PHE A 532 11.35 -16.26 -2.08
N GLU A 533 11.65 -17.11 -3.07
CA GLU A 533 11.92 -18.52 -2.83
C GLU A 533 13.12 -18.69 -1.89
N GLN A 534 14.25 -18.01 -2.16
CA GLN A 534 15.45 -18.06 -1.33
C GLN A 534 15.22 -17.51 0.09
N MET A 535 14.54 -16.36 0.22
CA MET A 535 14.16 -15.78 1.52
C MET A 535 13.28 -16.73 2.34
N SER A 536 12.32 -17.41 1.69
CA SER A 536 11.48 -18.39 2.38
C SER A 536 12.27 -19.62 2.85
N GLN A 537 13.38 -19.97 2.19
CA GLN A 537 14.25 -21.11 2.57
C GLN A 537 15.24 -20.76 3.68
N LEU A 538 15.88 -19.58 3.58
CA LEU A 538 16.92 -19.11 4.48
C LEU A 538 16.37 -18.36 5.70
N HIS A 539 15.33 -17.54 5.51
CA HIS A 539 14.68 -16.70 6.52
C HIS A 539 13.15 -16.96 6.61
N PRO A 540 12.71 -18.22 6.81
CA PRO A 540 11.29 -18.60 6.74
C PRO A 540 10.42 -17.82 7.72
N GLU A 541 10.89 -17.59 8.95
CA GLU A 541 10.05 -16.98 9.98
C GLU A 541 9.78 -15.49 9.73
N GLN A 542 10.82 -14.75 9.34
CA GLN A 542 10.72 -13.34 8.97
C GLN A 542 9.86 -13.20 7.71
N THR A 543 10.09 -14.04 6.70
CA THR A 543 9.35 -14.04 5.44
C THR A 543 7.86 -14.28 5.66
N LEU A 544 7.49 -15.35 6.38
CA LEU A 544 6.09 -15.67 6.70
C LEU A 544 5.40 -14.57 7.50
N SER A 545 6.11 -14.00 8.49
CA SER A 545 5.57 -12.89 9.30
C SER A 545 5.36 -11.62 8.48
N SER A 546 6.15 -11.41 7.43
CA SER A 546 6.09 -10.22 6.56
C SER A 546 4.95 -10.30 5.56
N ILE A 547 4.75 -11.43 4.89
CA ILE A 547 3.58 -11.62 4.00
C ILE A 547 2.27 -11.54 4.78
N VAL A 548 2.20 -12.10 5.99
CA VAL A 548 1.00 -11.96 6.85
C VAL A 548 0.74 -10.49 7.18
N TRP A 549 1.79 -9.75 7.54
CA TRP A 549 1.69 -8.32 7.84
C TRP A 549 1.27 -7.48 6.63
N ALA A 550 1.73 -7.84 5.43
CA ALA A 550 1.33 -7.24 4.16
C ALA A 550 -0.16 -7.50 3.85
N LEU A 551 -0.59 -8.77 3.97
CA LEU A 551 -1.98 -9.19 3.78
C LEU A 551 -2.93 -8.47 4.75
N GLU A 552 -2.56 -8.34 6.02
CA GLU A 552 -3.36 -7.61 7.02
C GLU A 552 -3.58 -6.13 6.70
N ARG A 553 -2.70 -5.51 5.89
CA ARG A 553 -2.83 -4.10 5.47
C ARG A 553 -3.62 -3.96 4.18
N VAL A 554 -3.29 -4.76 3.18
CA VAL A 554 -3.92 -4.67 1.85
C VAL A 554 -5.37 -5.19 1.86
N LEU A 555 -5.68 -6.19 2.70
CA LEU A 555 -7.03 -6.76 2.81
C LEU A 555 -8.00 -5.92 3.66
N LYS A 556 -7.58 -4.73 4.12
CA LYS A 556 -8.48 -3.78 4.75
C LYS A 556 -9.16 -2.92 3.67
N PRO A 557 -10.44 -2.54 3.87
CA PRO A 557 -11.08 -1.54 3.02
C PRO A 557 -10.19 -0.31 2.87
N PRO A 558 -9.98 0.21 1.65
CA PRO A 558 -10.82 0.04 0.46
C PRO A 558 -10.52 -1.16 -0.48
N ASN A 559 -9.62 -2.08 -0.12
CA ASN A 559 -9.20 -3.21 -0.96
C ASN A 559 -8.65 -2.77 -2.35
N PRO A 560 -7.48 -2.10 -2.39
CA PRO A 560 -6.86 -1.63 -3.63
C PRO A 560 -6.58 -2.80 -4.58
N TRP A 561 -6.64 -2.56 -5.89
CA TRP A 561 -6.39 -3.56 -6.93
C TRP A 561 -4.90 -3.79 -7.20
N GLY A 562 -4.13 -2.71 -7.30
CA GLY A 562 -2.71 -2.71 -7.66
C GLY A 562 -1.87 -3.77 -6.94
N PRO A 563 -1.92 -3.89 -5.61
CA PRO A 563 -1.07 -4.84 -4.89
C PRO A 563 -1.53 -6.31 -4.98
N ILE A 564 -2.75 -6.59 -5.45
CA ILE A 564 -3.34 -7.93 -5.35
C ILE A 564 -2.59 -8.96 -6.21
N ARG A 565 -2.22 -8.62 -7.45
CA ARG A 565 -1.50 -9.54 -8.33
C ARG A 565 -0.04 -9.76 -7.89
N PRO A 566 0.74 -8.72 -7.52
CA PRO A 566 2.06 -8.92 -6.89
C PRO A 566 2.00 -9.80 -5.63
N MET A 567 1.01 -9.59 -4.76
CA MET A 567 0.83 -10.43 -3.56
C MET A 567 0.51 -11.89 -3.91
N LEU A 568 -0.30 -12.12 -4.94
CA LEU A 568 -0.57 -13.47 -5.45
C LEU A 568 0.72 -14.17 -5.89
N ASN A 569 1.58 -13.47 -6.63
CA ASN A 569 2.87 -14.02 -7.07
C ASN A 569 3.78 -14.34 -5.89
N MET A 570 3.91 -13.39 -4.94
CA MET A 570 4.65 -13.60 -3.70
C MET A 570 4.13 -14.81 -2.90
N SER A 571 2.81 -14.98 -2.80
CA SER A 571 2.19 -16.14 -2.16
C SER A 571 2.56 -17.46 -2.86
N ARG A 572 2.59 -17.48 -4.20
CA ARG A 572 2.99 -18.66 -4.98
C ARG A 572 4.47 -18.99 -4.77
N ASP A 573 5.33 -17.98 -4.79
CA ASP A 573 6.78 -18.14 -4.66
C ASP A 573 7.18 -18.58 -3.24
N ILE A 574 6.56 -18.01 -2.20
CA ILE A 574 6.75 -18.46 -0.81
C ILE A 574 6.23 -19.89 -0.63
N LEU A 575 5.05 -20.23 -1.19
CA LEU A 575 4.54 -21.61 -1.12
C LEU A 575 5.55 -22.58 -1.74
N ARG A 576 6.13 -22.25 -2.90
CA ARG A 576 7.17 -23.09 -3.54
C ARG A 576 8.39 -23.25 -2.66
N GLY A 577 8.94 -22.18 -2.09
CA GLY A 577 10.14 -22.32 -1.25
C GLY A 577 9.89 -23.09 0.06
N LEU A 578 8.64 -23.15 0.55
CA LEU A 578 8.26 -24.03 1.66
C LEU A 578 8.11 -25.50 1.25
N THR A 579 7.53 -25.77 0.06
CA THR A 579 7.08 -27.12 -0.34
C THR A 579 7.96 -27.81 -1.39
N ASP A 580 8.97 -27.12 -1.94
CA ASP A 580 9.83 -27.62 -3.01
C ASP A 580 10.36 -29.03 -2.72
N PRO A 581 10.26 -29.99 -3.67
CA PRO A 581 10.64 -31.38 -3.41
C PRO A 581 12.10 -31.59 -2.98
N MET A 582 13.03 -30.70 -3.36
CA MET A 582 14.46 -30.87 -3.10
C MET A 582 14.96 -30.01 -1.93
N SER A 583 14.43 -28.79 -1.81
CA SER A 583 14.94 -27.73 -0.93
C SER A 583 13.89 -27.16 0.02
N GLY A 584 12.64 -27.63 -0.07
CA GLY A 584 11.52 -27.10 0.69
C GLY A 584 11.71 -27.21 2.21
N VAL A 585 11.50 -26.08 2.91
CA VAL A 585 11.67 -25.99 4.37
C VAL A 585 10.88 -27.06 5.11
N LEU A 586 9.65 -27.34 4.69
CA LEU A 586 8.75 -28.30 5.34
C LEU A 586 9.20 -29.77 5.17
N ARG A 587 10.08 -30.04 4.20
CA ARG A 587 10.61 -31.38 3.91
C ARG A 587 11.99 -31.60 4.52
N VAL A 588 12.83 -30.57 4.49
CA VAL A 588 14.24 -30.66 4.89
C VAL A 588 14.42 -30.39 6.39
N LYS A 589 13.69 -29.42 6.96
CA LYS A 589 13.85 -28.99 8.35
C LYS A 589 12.71 -29.55 9.22
N THR A 590 13.02 -29.96 10.45
CA THR A 590 11.98 -30.24 11.45
C THR A 590 11.60 -28.91 12.10
N LEU A 591 10.32 -28.53 12.00
CA LEU A 591 9.84 -27.26 12.55
C LEU A 591 9.78 -27.30 14.07
N GLU A 592 10.11 -26.18 14.70
CA GLU A 592 9.82 -25.94 16.10
C GLU A 592 8.35 -25.53 16.31
N PRO A 593 7.78 -25.68 17.52
CA PRO A 593 6.39 -25.32 17.79
C PRO A 593 6.04 -23.87 17.42
N MET A 594 6.96 -22.93 17.64
CA MET A 594 6.76 -21.51 17.30
C MET A 594 6.76 -21.30 15.78
N SER A 595 7.68 -21.94 15.05
CA SER A 595 7.72 -21.90 13.58
C SER A 595 6.47 -22.53 12.97
N ALA A 596 5.98 -23.64 13.54
CA ALA A 596 4.73 -24.27 13.15
C ALA A 596 3.52 -23.34 13.35
N ALA A 597 3.48 -22.57 14.44
CA ALA A 597 2.44 -21.57 14.66
C ALA A 597 2.49 -20.43 13.62
N LYS A 598 3.68 -20.00 13.18
CA LYS A 598 3.85 -19.01 12.10
C LYS A 598 3.35 -19.55 10.75
N VAL A 599 3.67 -20.81 10.43
CA VAL A 599 3.15 -21.49 9.22
C VAL A 599 1.62 -21.59 9.26
N LEU A 600 1.03 -21.97 10.40
CA LEU A 600 -0.42 -22.02 10.58
C LEU A 600 -1.09 -20.66 10.39
N ARG A 601 -0.51 -19.59 10.96
CA ARG A 601 -1.02 -18.22 10.77
C ARG A 601 -0.96 -17.82 9.31
N TRP A 602 0.18 -18.02 8.66
CA TRP A 602 0.34 -17.75 7.23
C TRP A 602 -0.66 -18.53 6.39
N TRP A 603 -0.84 -19.82 6.67
CA TRP A 603 -1.79 -20.69 5.98
C TRP A 603 -3.21 -20.15 6.06
N SER A 604 -3.65 -19.74 7.26
CA SER A 604 -4.96 -19.13 7.45
C SER A 604 -5.12 -17.85 6.64
N GLU A 605 -4.08 -17.03 6.61
CA GLU A 605 -4.05 -15.77 5.87
C GLU A 605 -4.07 -15.94 4.35
N GLN A 606 -3.47 -17.01 3.81
CA GLN A 606 -3.57 -17.34 2.39
C GLN A 606 -5.02 -17.65 1.98
N TRP A 607 -5.74 -18.42 2.80
CA TRP A 607 -7.15 -18.70 2.54
C TRP A 607 -8.01 -17.44 2.66
N ARG A 608 -7.73 -16.57 3.64
CA ARG A 608 -8.37 -15.25 3.76
C ARG A 608 -8.13 -14.38 2.53
N PHE A 609 -6.90 -14.37 2.00
CA PHE A 609 -6.54 -13.67 0.78
C PHE A 609 -7.35 -14.16 -0.42
N VAL A 610 -7.38 -15.47 -0.67
CA VAL A 610 -8.18 -16.07 -1.76
C VAL A 610 -9.66 -15.69 -1.65
N SER A 611 -10.24 -15.84 -0.47
CA SER A 611 -11.65 -15.46 -0.21
C SER A 611 -11.92 -13.99 -0.50
N THR A 612 -11.07 -13.11 0.03
CA THR A 612 -11.26 -11.65 -0.08
C THR A 612 -11.06 -11.18 -1.52
N ALA A 613 -10.06 -11.71 -2.22
CA ALA A 613 -9.86 -11.48 -3.65
C ALA A 613 -11.10 -11.88 -4.45
N CYS A 614 -11.62 -13.10 -4.24
CA CYS A 614 -12.79 -13.60 -4.96
C CYS A 614 -14.06 -12.75 -4.69
N ARG A 615 -14.23 -12.23 -3.48
CA ARG A 615 -15.34 -11.34 -3.12
C ARG A 615 -15.27 -9.97 -3.81
N ASN A 616 -14.07 -9.45 -4.05
CA ASN A 616 -13.87 -8.13 -4.64
C ASN A 616 -13.80 -8.13 -6.18
N ILE A 617 -13.76 -9.30 -6.85
CA ILE A 617 -13.73 -9.42 -8.32
C ILE A 617 -14.80 -8.56 -9.01
N GLU A 618 -16.05 -8.62 -8.53
CA GLU A 618 -17.14 -7.85 -9.13
C GLU A 618 -16.92 -6.33 -8.98
N GLY A 619 -16.38 -5.89 -7.84
CA GLY A 619 -16.03 -4.48 -7.60
C GLY A 619 -14.90 -4.00 -8.51
N TRP A 620 -13.80 -4.75 -8.56
CA TRP A 620 -12.64 -4.45 -9.41
C TRP A 620 -12.99 -4.47 -10.91
N SER A 621 -13.91 -5.34 -11.33
CA SER A 621 -14.36 -5.42 -12.73
C SER A 621 -15.00 -4.13 -13.26
N ARG A 622 -15.42 -3.22 -12.38
CA ARG A 622 -16.01 -1.93 -12.77
C ARG A 622 -15.00 -0.95 -13.35
N TYR A 623 -13.72 -1.09 -13.02
CA TYR A 623 -12.65 -0.16 -13.44
C TYR A 623 -11.40 -0.87 -14.01
N ILE A 624 -11.30 -2.20 -13.90
CA ILE A 624 -10.22 -3.00 -14.50
C ILE A 624 -10.70 -3.73 -15.76
N GLN A 625 -9.89 -3.73 -16.82
CA GLN A 625 -10.20 -4.39 -18.09
C GLN A 625 -10.53 -5.88 -17.91
N ASN A 626 -11.54 -6.36 -18.67
CA ASN A 626 -12.06 -7.73 -18.52
C ASN A 626 -10.99 -8.80 -18.79
N ALA A 627 -10.11 -8.59 -19.78
CA ALA A 627 -9.02 -9.52 -20.08
C ALA A 627 -8.05 -9.73 -18.91
N VAL A 628 -7.72 -8.65 -18.20
CA VAL A 628 -6.87 -8.68 -17.01
C VAL A 628 -7.60 -9.40 -15.87
N MET A 629 -8.89 -9.11 -15.67
CA MET A 629 -9.69 -9.77 -14.66
C MET A 629 -9.87 -11.27 -14.92
N THR A 630 -10.10 -11.69 -16.17
CA THR A 630 -10.23 -13.12 -16.51
C THR A 630 -8.94 -13.90 -16.23
N GLU A 631 -7.78 -13.29 -16.49
CA GLU A 631 -6.49 -13.91 -16.17
C GLU A 631 -6.24 -13.95 -14.67
N PHE A 632 -6.58 -12.88 -13.94
CA PHE A 632 -6.49 -12.89 -12.49
C PHE A 632 -7.38 -13.97 -11.84
N CYS A 633 -8.62 -14.13 -12.33
CA CYS A 633 -9.51 -15.19 -11.87
C CYS A 633 -8.92 -16.60 -12.12
N ARG A 634 -8.15 -16.78 -13.20
CA ARG A 634 -7.39 -18.01 -13.44
C ARG A 634 -6.29 -18.18 -12.40
N GLU A 635 -5.46 -17.16 -12.23
CA GLU A 635 -4.31 -17.17 -11.31
C GLU A 635 -4.72 -17.42 -9.85
N ILE A 636 -5.83 -16.83 -9.38
CA ILE A 636 -6.29 -17.01 -8.00
C ILE A 636 -6.84 -18.42 -7.76
N MET A 637 -7.50 -19.02 -8.76
CA MET A 637 -7.95 -20.42 -8.68
C MET A 637 -6.78 -21.40 -8.76
N GLU A 638 -5.73 -21.11 -9.53
CA GLU A 638 -4.49 -21.88 -9.52
C GLU A 638 -3.78 -21.82 -8.17
N LEU A 639 -3.78 -20.65 -7.51
CA LEU A 639 -3.25 -20.54 -6.14
C LEU A 639 -4.08 -21.39 -5.16
N ALA A 640 -5.41 -21.33 -5.24
CA ALA A 640 -6.27 -22.18 -4.42
C ALA A 640 -6.01 -23.68 -4.68
N GLU A 641 -5.84 -24.10 -5.93
CA GLU A 641 -5.48 -25.47 -6.29
C GLU A 641 -4.12 -25.89 -5.70
N ALA A 642 -3.12 -25.00 -5.80
CA ALA A 642 -1.78 -25.24 -5.27
C ALA A 642 -1.77 -25.36 -3.73
N LEU A 643 -2.57 -24.55 -3.03
CA LEU A 643 -2.74 -24.67 -1.58
C LEU A 643 -3.33 -26.05 -1.24
N VAL A 644 -4.45 -26.44 -1.85
CA VAL A 644 -5.08 -27.75 -1.56
C VAL A 644 -4.14 -28.92 -1.87
N ALA A 645 -3.27 -28.80 -2.87
CA ALA A 645 -2.33 -29.87 -3.20
C ALA A 645 -1.29 -30.16 -2.10
N GLU A 646 -0.97 -29.17 -1.26
CA GLU A 646 0.09 -29.24 -0.26
C GLU A 646 -0.44 -29.40 1.19
N ASP A 647 -1.76 -29.55 1.37
CA ASP A 647 -2.42 -29.71 2.67
C ASP A 647 -1.88 -30.90 3.49
N GLY A 648 -1.61 -32.03 2.83
CA GLY A 648 -1.04 -33.23 3.44
C GLY A 648 0.42 -33.04 3.90
N LEU A 649 1.24 -32.33 3.12
CA LEU A 649 2.62 -32.03 3.50
C LEU A 649 2.66 -31.15 4.74
N ILE A 650 1.88 -30.07 4.72
CA ILE A 650 1.78 -29.12 5.84
C ILE A 650 1.27 -29.82 7.10
N THR A 651 0.28 -30.71 6.94
CA THR A 651 -0.22 -31.55 8.04
C THR A 651 0.87 -32.40 8.66
N SER A 652 1.67 -33.12 7.84
CA SER A 652 2.74 -33.98 8.34
C SER A 652 3.87 -33.19 9.01
N ALA A 653 4.23 -32.03 8.46
CA ALA A 653 5.26 -31.16 9.05
C ALA A 653 4.81 -30.60 10.42
N ILE A 654 3.56 -30.17 10.54
CA ILE A 654 3.01 -29.57 11.77
C ILE A 654 2.68 -30.63 12.83
N SER A 655 2.17 -31.81 12.43
CA SER A 655 1.88 -32.91 13.35
C SER A 655 3.16 -33.36 14.07
N LYS A 656 4.26 -33.47 13.31
CA LYS A 656 5.60 -33.80 13.82
C LYS A 656 6.13 -32.71 14.77
N ALA A 657 5.91 -31.43 14.44
CA ALA A 657 6.38 -30.32 15.26
C ALA A 657 5.61 -30.19 16.59
N LEU A 658 4.30 -30.46 16.58
CA LEU A 658 3.42 -30.30 17.75
C LEU A 658 3.17 -31.60 18.53
N ASN A 659 3.76 -32.72 18.10
CA ASN A 659 3.51 -34.06 18.64
C ASN A 659 2.01 -34.41 18.74
N LYS A 660 1.24 -34.06 17.70
CA LYS A 660 -0.20 -34.32 17.58
C LYS A 660 -0.48 -35.40 16.54
N SER A 661 -1.66 -36.02 16.63
CA SER A 661 -2.15 -36.92 15.59
C SER A 661 -2.26 -36.19 14.24
N GLU A 662 -1.84 -36.85 13.15
CA GLU A 662 -2.01 -36.32 11.80
C GLU A 662 -3.48 -36.07 11.46
N LYS A 663 -4.40 -36.91 11.95
CA LYS A 663 -5.84 -36.76 11.73
C LYS A 663 -6.38 -35.47 12.38
N ASP A 664 -5.97 -35.20 13.61
CA ASP A 664 -6.40 -34.00 14.35
C ASP A 664 -5.76 -32.73 13.77
N THR A 665 -4.54 -32.85 13.26
CA THR A 665 -3.82 -31.75 12.60
C THR A 665 -4.43 -31.45 11.22
N MET A 666 -4.76 -32.47 10.42
CA MET A 666 -5.45 -32.32 9.13
C MET A 666 -6.77 -31.56 9.31
N SER A 667 -7.53 -31.95 10.34
CA SER A 667 -8.76 -31.25 10.72
C SER A 667 -8.50 -29.77 10.99
N GLN A 668 -7.41 -29.41 11.68
CA GLN A 668 -7.02 -28.01 11.93
C GLN A 668 -6.58 -27.28 10.65
N ILE A 669 -5.82 -27.92 9.76
CA ILE A 669 -5.35 -27.33 8.48
C ILE A 669 -6.50 -27.01 7.53
N LEU A 670 -7.58 -27.78 7.59
CA LEU A 670 -8.77 -27.58 6.76
C LEU A 670 -9.74 -26.52 7.29
N ILE A 671 -9.66 -26.13 8.58
CA ILE A 671 -10.54 -25.11 9.17
C ILE A 671 -10.47 -23.77 8.41
N PRO A 672 -9.28 -23.21 8.09
CA PRO A 672 -9.21 -21.96 7.34
C PRO A 672 -9.85 -22.03 5.96
N ALA A 673 -9.66 -23.14 5.22
CA ALA A 673 -10.30 -23.35 3.92
C ALA A 673 -11.84 -23.40 4.05
N LYS A 674 -12.36 -23.99 5.14
CA LYS A 674 -13.79 -23.97 5.47
C LYS A 674 -14.30 -22.56 5.81
N GLN A 675 -13.58 -21.82 6.65
CA GLN A 675 -14.00 -20.49 7.12
C GLN A 675 -13.95 -19.45 5.99
N HIS A 676 -12.93 -19.52 5.15
CA HIS A 676 -12.68 -18.61 4.03
C HIS A 676 -13.12 -19.19 2.69
N PHE A 677 -14.12 -20.07 2.69
CA PHE A 677 -14.67 -20.61 1.44
C PHE A 677 -15.43 -19.54 0.64
N GLY A 678 -16.07 -18.59 1.35
CA GLY A 678 -16.99 -17.63 0.76
C GLY A 678 -16.33 -16.67 -0.25
N GLY A 679 -16.94 -16.50 -1.40
CA GLY A 679 -16.41 -15.79 -2.57
C GLY A 679 -16.09 -16.73 -3.72
N MET A 680 -15.49 -17.90 -3.45
CA MET A 680 -15.13 -18.87 -4.49
C MET A 680 -16.37 -19.51 -5.14
N GLU A 681 -17.45 -19.71 -4.38
CA GLU A 681 -18.75 -20.17 -4.88
C GLU A 681 -19.44 -19.16 -5.80
N ASN A 682 -19.02 -17.90 -5.81
CA ASN A 682 -19.53 -16.92 -6.77
C ASN A 682 -18.84 -17.03 -8.12
N MET A 683 -17.64 -17.63 -8.19
CA MET A 683 -16.88 -17.78 -9.42
C MET A 683 -17.50 -18.80 -10.40
N ILE A 684 -18.40 -19.67 -9.96
CA ILE A 684 -19.18 -20.54 -10.88
C ILE A 684 -20.09 -19.74 -11.84
N ARG A 685 -20.33 -18.45 -11.51
CA ARG A 685 -21.08 -17.51 -12.36
C ARG A 685 -20.19 -16.81 -13.39
N LEU A 686 -18.93 -17.18 -13.56
CA LEU A 686 -18.10 -16.58 -14.60
C LEU A 686 -18.64 -16.89 -15.99
N LYS A 687 -18.56 -15.92 -16.91
CA LYS A 687 -18.99 -16.12 -18.31
C LYS A 687 -18.06 -17.05 -19.09
N ASP A 688 -16.78 -17.10 -18.71
CA ASP A 688 -15.77 -17.95 -19.34
C ASP A 688 -15.95 -19.43 -18.99
N LYS A 689 -16.24 -20.27 -20.00
CA LYS A 689 -16.49 -21.71 -19.83
C LYS A 689 -15.26 -22.50 -19.37
N TRP A 690 -14.07 -22.12 -19.81
CA TRP A 690 -12.84 -22.79 -19.40
C TRP A 690 -12.56 -22.50 -17.93
N LEU A 691 -12.77 -21.26 -17.52
CA LEU A 691 -12.54 -20.83 -16.14
C LEU A 691 -13.55 -21.44 -15.17
N VAL A 692 -14.82 -21.57 -15.60
CA VAL A 692 -15.84 -22.34 -14.86
C VAL A 692 -15.40 -23.80 -14.66
N ASP A 693 -14.82 -24.46 -15.65
CA ASP A 693 -14.29 -25.82 -15.50
C ASP A 693 -13.20 -25.93 -14.44
N VAL A 694 -12.24 -25.00 -14.46
CA VAL A 694 -11.17 -24.94 -13.45
C VAL A 694 -11.75 -24.65 -12.06
N THR A 695 -12.66 -23.68 -11.95
CA THR A 695 -13.32 -23.35 -10.69
C THR A 695 -14.04 -24.57 -10.12
N VAL A 696 -14.88 -25.25 -10.91
CA VAL A 696 -15.60 -26.45 -10.47
C VAL A 696 -14.64 -27.54 -9.99
N ARG A 697 -13.56 -27.80 -10.74
CA ARG A 697 -12.56 -28.80 -10.35
C ARG A 697 -11.91 -28.49 -9.01
N VAL A 698 -11.52 -27.24 -8.77
CA VAL A 698 -10.90 -26.83 -7.51
C VAL A 698 -11.90 -26.89 -6.35
N LEU A 699 -13.14 -26.42 -6.57
CA LEU A 699 -14.21 -26.51 -5.57
C LEU A 699 -14.51 -27.97 -5.21
N CYS A 700 -14.61 -28.88 -6.19
CA CYS A 700 -14.81 -30.31 -5.95
C CYS A 700 -13.68 -30.92 -5.10
N LYS A 701 -12.41 -30.54 -5.36
CA LYS A 701 -11.26 -30.99 -4.54
C LYS A 701 -11.38 -30.50 -3.10
N ILE A 702 -11.66 -29.22 -2.88
CA ILE A 702 -11.83 -28.64 -1.54
C ILE A 702 -12.97 -29.31 -0.80
N LEU A 703 -14.15 -29.41 -1.44
CA LEU A 703 -15.35 -30.01 -0.84
C LEU A 703 -15.14 -31.49 -0.49
N THR A 704 -14.49 -32.25 -1.38
CA THR A 704 -14.16 -33.65 -1.12
C THR A 704 -13.23 -33.78 0.08
N ARG A 705 -12.18 -32.95 0.17
CA ARG A 705 -11.24 -32.93 1.30
C ARG A 705 -11.89 -32.56 2.63
N LEU A 706 -12.79 -31.57 2.61
CA LEU A 706 -13.56 -31.17 3.79
C LEU A 706 -14.46 -32.31 4.26
N ARG A 707 -15.19 -32.95 3.34
CA ARG A 707 -16.08 -34.08 3.64
C ARG A 707 -15.31 -35.29 4.18
N GLU A 708 -14.19 -35.66 3.58
CA GLU A 708 -13.32 -36.76 4.04
C GLU A 708 -12.88 -36.59 5.51
N ASN A 709 -12.83 -35.34 6.00
CA ASN A 709 -12.42 -34.99 7.35
C ASN A 709 -13.59 -34.51 8.24
N ASN A 710 -14.85 -34.80 7.87
CA ASN A 710 -16.07 -34.44 8.60
C ASN A 710 -16.27 -32.93 8.80
N HIS A 711 -15.83 -32.11 7.85
CA HIS A 711 -16.08 -30.67 7.82
C HIS A 711 -17.10 -30.31 6.76
N GLU A 712 -18.11 -29.54 7.13
CA GLU A 712 -19.05 -28.91 6.19
C GLU A 712 -18.75 -27.41 6.01
N ILE A 713 -19.01 -26.90 4.80
CA ILE A 713 -18.93 -25.47 4.46
C ILE A 713 -20.09 -24.67 5.10
N ASN A 714 -19.98 -23.34 5.08
CA ASN A 714 -21.05 -22.45 5.55
C ASN A 714 -22.38 -22.73 4.80
N PRO A 715 -23.52 -22.83 5.50
CA PRO A 715 -24.82 -23.09 4.89
C PRO A 715 -25.20 -22.10 3.78
N ALA A 716 -24.77 -20.83 3.87
CA ALA A 716 -25.01 -19.83 2.83
C ALA A 716 -24.29 -20.20 1.52
N SER A 717 -23.00 -20.53 1.59
CA SER A 717 -22.22 -20.97 0.42
C SER A 717 -22.71 -22.33 -0.10
N ARG A 718 -23.15 -23.23 0.80
CA ARG A 718 -23.78 -24.52 0.42
C ARG A 718 -25.05 -24.28 -0.40
N LYS A 719 -25.94 -23.41 0.09
CA LYS A 719 -27.16 -23.02 -0.61
C LYS A 719 -26.85 -22.42 -1.99
N LEU A 720 -25.88 -21.52 -2.10
CA LEU A 720 -25.48 -20.89 -3.36
C LEU A 720 -24.94 -21.88 -4.41
N ILE A 721 -24.32 -22.98 -3.98
CA ILE A 721 -23.87 -24.07 -4.88
C ILE A 721 -25.07 -24.95 -5.25
N THR A 722 -25.89 -25.35 -4.27
CA THR A 722 -27.10 -26.15 -4.53
C THR A 722 -28.03 -25.43 -5.49
N ASP A 723 -28.32 -24.13 -5.28
CA ASP A 723 -29.16 -23.30 -6.15
C ASP A 723 -28.62 -23.21 -7.59
N ALA A 724 -27.30 -23.34 -7.78
CA ALA A 724 -26.70 -23.40 -9.12
C ALA A 724 -26.88 -24.75 -9.84
N CYS A 725 -27.21 -25.78 -9.08
CA CYS A 725 -27.50 -27.12 -9.59
C CYS A 725 -29.01 -27.41 -9.65
N LEU A 726 -29.86 -26.59 -9.02
CA LEU A 726 -31.33 -26.76 -9.02
C LEU A 726 -31.99 -26.24 -10.30
N PRO A 727 -32.65 -27.10 -11.09
CA PRO A 727 -33.46 -26.66 -12.22
C PRO A 727 -34.73 -25.96 -11.71
N THR A 728 -35.16 -24.92 -12.41
CA THR A 728 -36.47 -24.26 -12.20
C THR A 728 -37.56 -24.95 -13.02
N ASN A 729 -38.82 -24.53 -12.84
CA ASN A 729 -39.98 -25.05 -13.58
C ASN A 729 -39.89 -24.86 -15.10
N VAL A 730 -38.94 -24.04 -15.59
CA VAL A 730 -38.68 -23.84 -17.01
C VAL A 730 -37.47 -24.69 -17.44
N PRO A 731 -37.62 -25.56 -18.45
CA PRO A 731 -36.53 -26.43 -18.90
C PRO A 731 -35.31 -25.62 -19.35
N GLY A 732 -34.14 -25.93 -18.77
CA GLY A 732 -32.87 -25.27 -19.07
C GLY A 732 -32.58 -24.00 -18.26
N LYS A 733 -33.50 -23.54 -17.41
CA LYS A 733 -33.24 -22.47 -16.44
C LYS A 733 -32.96 -23.06 -15.06
N PHE A 734 -31.94 -22.55 -14.38
CA PHE A 734 -31.55 -22.94 -13.02
C PHE A 734 -31.81 -21.77 -12.06
N VAL A 735 -32.04 -22.07 -10.77
CA VAL A 735 -32.33 -21.05 -9.75
C VAL A 735 -31.20 -20.00 -9.70
N ARG A 736 -29.97 -20.43 -9.91
CA ARG A 736 -28.82 -19.54 -10.12
C ARG A 736 -28.25 -19.69 -11.53
N SER A 737 -28.22 -18.59 -12.28
CA SER A 737 -27.71 -18.56 -13.65
C SER A 737 -26.20 -18.79 -13.68
N THR A 738 -25.76 -19.85 -14.35
CA THR A 738 -24.36 -20.28 -14.46
C THR A 738 -24.09 -20.92 -15.83
N ASN A 739 -22.82 -20.87 -16.27
CA ASN A 739 -22.38 -21.51 -17.53
C ASN A 739 -21.89 -22.96 -17.34
N MET A 740 -22.32 -23.63 -16.26
CA MET A 740 -21.91 -25.01 -15.96
C MET A 740 -22.59 -26.04 -16.88
N THR A 741 -21.91 -27.17 -17.09
CA THR A 741 -22.49 -28.37 -17.74
C THR A 741 -23.20 -29.26 -16.71
N ASP A 742 -24.09 -30.15 -17.16
CA ASP A 742 -24.80 -31.07 -16.25
C ASP A 742 -23.86 -32.06 -15.56
N GLN A 743 -22.75 -32.42 -16.21
CA GLN A 743 -21.68 -33.20 -15.60
C GLN A 743 -21.02 -32.44 -14.44
N GLN A 744 -20.68 -31.16 -14.63
CA GLN A 744 -20.09 -30.31 -13.59
C GLN A 744 -21.04 -30.10 -12.42
N ARG A 745 -22.35 -29.97 -12.68
CA ARG A 745 -23.38 -29.93 -11.62
C ARG A 745 -23.41 -31.23 -10.81
N ALA A 746 -23.38 -32.38 -11.48
CA ALA A 746 -23.34 -33.68 -10.82
C ALA A 746 -22.09 -33.84 -9.94
N GLU A 747 -20.92 -33.45 -10.45
CA GLU A 747 -19.64 -33.51 -9.71
C GLU A 747 -19.67 -32.64 -8.44
N LEU A 748 -20.27 -31.44 -8.50
CA LEU A 748 -20.43 -30.57 -7.33
C LEU A 748 -21.39 -31.17 -6.29
N LEU A 749 -22.55 -31.70 -6.72
CA LEU A 749 -23.51 -32.35 -5.81
C LEU A 749 -22.91 -33.61 -5.17
N GLN A 750 -22.16 -34.38 -5.94
CA GLN A 750 -21.42 -35.53 -5.44
C GLN A 750 -20.36 -35.11 -4.43
N ALA A 751 -19.61 -34.03 -4.68
CA ALA A 751 -18.61 -33.51 -3.73
C ALA A 751 -19.24 -32.98 -2.43
N LEU A 752 -20.47 -32.44 -2.50
CA LEU A 752 -21.28 -32.05 -1.33
C LEU A 752 -21.84 -33.23 -0.53
N GLY A 753 -21.68 -34.47 -1.01
CA GLY A 753 -22.11 -35.68 -0.31
C GLY A 753 -23.57 -36.06 -0.53
N GLN A 754 -24.22 -35.55 -1.58
CA GLN A 754 -25.52 -36.06 -2.00
C GLN A 754 -25.37 -37.45 -2.64
N THR A 755 -26.34 -38.33 -2.39
CA THR A 755 -26.35 -39.70 -2.93
C THR A 755 -26.70 -39.70 -4.42
N ASP A 756 -26.31 -40.76 -5.15
CA ASP A 756 -26.62 -40.89 -6.59
C ASP A 756 -28.14 -40.82 -6.88
N ASP A 757 -28.96 -41.25 -5.91
CA ASP A 757 -30.43 -41.17 -5.97
C ASP A 757 -30.92 -39.71 -5.79
N GLU A 758 -30.33 -38.96 -4.84
CA GLU A 758 -30.59 -37.53 -4.66
C GLU A 758 -30.16 -36.71 -5.89
N ILE A 759 -28.98 -37.01 -6.46
CA ILE A 759 -28.46 -36.34 -7.66
C ILE A 759 -29.39 -36.56 -8.85
N GLN A 760 -29.92 -37.78 -9.02
CA GLN A 760 -30.94 -38.07 -10.04
C GLN A 760 -32.23 -37.27 -9.80
N ILE A 761 -32.70 -37.15 -8.56
CA ILE A 761 -33.86 -36.33 -8.20
C ILE A 761 -33.62 -34.85 -8.53
N TYR A 762 -32.42 -34.34 -8.27
CA TYR A 762 -32.04 -32.96 -8.60
C TYR A 762 -31.90 -32.72 -10.11
N GLN A 763 -31.47 -33.72 -10.89
CA GLN A 763 -31.33 -33.62 -12.35
C GLN A 763 -32.65 -33.84 -13.12
N LEU A 764 -33.59 -34.61 -12.56
CA LEU A 764 -34.87 -34.95 -13.20
C LEU A 764 -35.99 -33.93 -12.92
N GLY A 765 -35.74 -32.91 -12.09
CA GLY A 765 -36.75 -31.93 -11.68
C GLY A 765 -37.74 -32.51 -10.68
N VAL A 766 -38.24 -31.66 -9.79
CA VAL A 766 -39.17 -32.03 -8.71
C VAL A 766 -40.46 -32.61 -9.31
N ALA A 767 -40.52 -33.93 -9.39
CA ALA A 767 -41.75 -34.69 -9.43
C ALA A 767 -41.78 -35.59 -8.20
N GLN A 768 -42.28 -35.05 -7.08
CA GLN A 768 -43.20 -35.71 -6.14
C GLN A 768 -43.14 -35.07 -4.74
N THR A 769 -44.18 -34.33 -4.39
CA THR A 769 -44.59 -34.06 -3.00
C THR A 769 -45.37 -35.28 -2.47
N PRO A 770 -45.21 -35.73 -1.21
CA PRO A 770 -45.93 -36.88 -0.69
C PRO A 770 -47.27 -36.53 -0.02
N LEU A 771 -48.24 -37.45 -0.19
CA LEU A 771 -49.43 -37.73 0.63
C LEU A 771 -50.60 -36.72 0.62
N ALA A 772 -51.70 -37.05 -0.06
CA ALA A 772 -52.91 -37.62 0.56
C ALA A 772 -54.10 -37.75 -0.43
N GLN A 773 -54.90 -38.81 -0.21
CA GLN A 773 -56.31 -39.03 -0.64
C GLN A 773 -56.59 -39.77 -1.98
N ARG A 774 -56.92 -41.06 -1.80
CA ARG A 774 -57.77 -42.02 -2.57
C ARG A 774 -59.03 -41.41 -3.26
N PRO A 775 -59.84 -42.16 -4.07
CA PRO A 775 -59.69 -43.53 -4.65
C PRO A 775 -60.20 -43.75 -6.12
N LYS A 776 -59.83 -44.93 -6.66
CA LYS A 776 -60.61 -45.90 -7.47
C LYS A 776 -61.08 -45.65 -8.93
N ASP A 777 -60.86 -46.76 -9.65
CA ASP A 777 -61.59 -47.38 -10.77
C ASP A 777 -61.24 -47.01 -12.23
N GLY A 778 -61.00 -48.07 -13.01
CA GLY A 778 -61.55 -48.08 -14.38
C GLY A 778 -60.70 -48.50 -15.59
N ILE A 779 -59.95 -49.62 -15.54
CA ILE A 779 -60.05 -50.73 -16.52
C ILE A 779 -59.75 -50.49 -18.04
N LYS A 780 -58.80 -51.32 -18.54
CA LYS A 780 -58.60 -51.96 -19.89
C LYS A 780 -57.41 -51.44 -20.73
N LYS A 781 -56.57 -52.26 -21.37
CA LYS A 781 -56.27 -53.71 -21.41
C LYS A 781 -55.00 -53.83 -22.31
N GLN A 782 -53.94 -54.56 -21.90
CA GLN A 782 -53.56 -55.92 -22.38
C GLN A 782 -52.84 -55.90 -23.76
N SER A 783 -51.77 -56.62 -24.12
CA SER A 783 -50.80 -57.63 -23.60
C SER A 783 -49.77 -57.85 -24.74
N LYS A 784 -48.59 -58.50 -24.64
CA LYS A 784 -48.20 -59.72 -23.95
C LYS A 784 -46.68 -59.74 -23.72
N LEU A 785 -46.31 -60.29 -22.57
CA LEU A 785 -45.07 -61.03 -22.35
C LEU A 785 -45.18 -62.44 -22.93
N ASP A 786 -44.03 -63.03 -23.26
CA ASP A 786 -43.62 -64.40 -22.90
C ASP A 786 -42.16 -64.56 -23.40
N ALA A 787 -41.20 -65.17 -22.72
CA ALA A 787 -41.23 -66.01 -21.54
C ALA A 787 -39.82 -66.12 -20.93
N TRP A 788 -39.79 -66.60 -19.68
CA TRP A 788 -38.67 -67.28 -18.98
C TRP A 788 -37.41 -66.44 -18.71
N SER A 789 -37.20 -65.88 -17.52
CA SER A 789 -37.12 -66.45 -16.16
C SER A 789 -35.96 -67.45 -15.95
N ARG A 790 -35.12 -67.13 -14.96
CA ARG A 790 -34.33 -67.98 -14.04
C ARG A 790 -32.85 -67.58 -13.94
N SER A 791 -32.64 -66.65 -13.00
CA SER A 791 -31.73 -66.70 -11.84
C SER A 791 -30.46 -67.58 -11.94
N GLY A 792 -29.32 -66.98 -11.63
CA GLY A 792 -28.11 -67.72 -11.28
C GLY A 792 -26.84 -66.88 -11.13
N THR A 793 -26.67 -66.34 -9.92
CA THR A 793 -25.54 -65.65 -9.27
C THR A 793 -24.12 -66.22 -9.55
N SER A 794 -23.10 -65.32 -9.51
CA SER A 794 -21.68 -65.49 -9.05
C SER A 794 -20.85 -66.70 -9.56
N SER A 795 -19.55 -66.70 -9.85
CA SER A 795 -18.38 -65.83 -9.65
C SER A 795 -17.17 -66.53 -10.32
N SER A 796 -16.11 -65.75 -10.56
CA SER A 796 -14.67 -66.13 -10.68
C SER A 796 -14.14 -66.96 -11.87
N SER A 797 -13.07 -66.39 -12.46
CA SER A 797 -11.91 -67.00 -13.13
C SER A 797 -12.18 -67.91 -14.34
N THR A 798 -11.59 -67.69 -15.52
CA THR A 798 -10.14 -67.78 -15.78
C THR A 798 -9.85 -67.25 -17.18
N ALA A 799 -8.66 -66.69 -17.37
CA ALA A 799 -8.08 -66.35 -18.68
C ALA A 799 -8.08 -67.54 -19.66
N THR A 800 -8.27 -67.28 -20.96
CA THR A 800 -7.28 -67.55 -22.03
C THR A 800 -7.83 -67.29 -23.44
N VAL A 801 -7.02 -66.57 -24.22
CA VAL A 801 -6.72 -66.71 -25.65
C VAL A 801 -7.85 -66.55 -26.69
N ALA A 802 -7.78 -65.42 -27.40
CA ALA A 802 -8.36 -65.23 -28.74
C ALA A 802 -7.43 -65.79 -29.83
N PRO A 803 -7.97 -66.15 -31.01
CA PRO A 803 -7.27 -65.95 -32.25
C PRO A 803 -7.99 -65.02 -33.23
N SER A 804 -7.12 -64.30 -33.94
CA SER A 804 -7.24 -63.39 -35.07
C SER A 804 -8.33 -63.63 -36.12
N ARG A 805 -8.94 -62.53 -36.58
CA ARG A 805 -9.50 -62.39 -37.94
C ARG A 805 -8.74 -61.31 -38.71
N SER A 806 -8.48 -61.57 -39.99
CA SER A 806 -7.62 -60.79 -40.88
C SER A 806 -8.39 -59.88 -41.84
N ASN A 807 -7.78 -58.74 -42.18
CA ASN A 807 -8.25 -57.61 -43.02
C ASN A 807 -8.53 -57.89 -44.51
N ARG A 808 -9.01 -59.08 -44.87
CA ARG A 808 -9.30 -59.44 -46.27
C ARG A 808 -10.79 -59.52 -46.60
N GLU A 809 -11.65 -59.47 -45.59
CA GLU A 809 -13.12 -59.49 -45.73
C GLU A 809 -13.74 -58.08 -45.81
N ASP A 810 -13.07 -57.05 -45.26
CA ASP A 810 -13.56 -55.66 -45.32
C ASP A 810 -13.38 -54.94 -46.68
N VAL A 811 -12.58 -55.51 -47.58
CA VAL A 811 -12.25 -54.87 -48.87
C VAL A 811 -13.24 -55.23 -49.99
N LEU A 812 -14.16 -56.17 -49.76
CA LEU A 812 -15.12 -56.62 -50.78
C LEU A 812 -16.54 -56.06 -50.60
N ASP A 813 -16.87 -55.51 -49.44
CA ASP A 813 -18.20 -54.91 -49.17
C ASP A 813 -18.32 -53.42 -49.54
N LEU A 814 -17.23 -52.75 -49.93
CA LEU A 814 -17.27 -51.36 -50.40
C LEU A 814 -17.49 -51.19 -51.92
N SER A 815 -17.65 -52.28 -52.68
CA SER A 815 -17.64 -52.22 -54.15
C SER A 815 -19.02 -52.34 -54.82
N ARG A 816 -20.13 -52.24 -54.09
CA ARG A 816 -21.49 -52.38 -54.68
C ARG A 816 -22.51 -51.39 -54.11
N SER A 817 -22.36 -50.10 -54.41
CA SER A 817 -23.51 -49.17 -54.41
C SER A 817 -23.27 -47.91 -55.27
N ILE A 818 -22.79 -48.09 -56.50
CA ILE A 818 -22.85 -47.04 -57.53
C ILE A 818 -24.17 -47.24 -58.26
N ASP A 819 -25.20 -46.53 -57.83
CA ASP A 819 -26.26 -45.94 -58.67
C ASP A 819 -27.37 -45.39 -57.76
N SER A 820 -27.27 -44.10 -57.42
CA SER A 820 -28.41 -43.35 -56.88
C SER A 820 -28.50 -41.97 -57.55
N PRO A 821 -29.72 -41.49 -57.88
CA PRO A 821 -29.96 -40.33 -58.75
C PRO A 821 -29.65 -38.96 -58.12
N ILE A 822 -29.06 -38.94 -56.92
CA ILE A 822 -28.74 -37.72 -56.16
C ILE A 822 -27.40 -37.11 -56.60
N LEU A 823 -26.49 -37.91 -57.16
CA LEU A 823 -25.18 -37.43 -57.62
C LEU A 823 -25.26 -36.59 -58.91
N ARG A 824 -26.22 -36.89 -59.81
CA ARG A 824 -26.46 -36.10 -61.04
C ARG A 824 -27.04 -34.71 -60.76
N GLN A 825 -27.76 -34.52 -59.65
CA GLN A 825 -28.29 -33.21 -59.26
C GLN A 825 -27.23 -32.31 -58.59
N LEU A 826 -26.20 -32.90 -57.98
CA LEU A 826 -25.07 -32.17 -57.37
C LEU A 826 -24.05 -31.68 -58.42
N GLU A 827 -23.84 -32.44 -59.49
CA GLU A 827 -22.97 -32.03 -60.61
C GLU A 827 -23.56 -30.85 -61.41
N ALA A 828 -24.88 -30.81 -61.60
CA ALA A 828 -25.57 -29.70 -62.27
C ALA A 828 -25.53 -28.38 -61.48
N LYS A 829 -25.45 -28.43 -60.14
CA LYS A 829 -25.30 -27.24 -59.29
C LYS A 829 -23.86 -26.72 -59.27
N LYS A 830 -22.85 -27.60 -59.23
CA LYS A 830 -21.43 -27.21 -59.34
C LYS A 830 -21.08 -26.55 -60.67
N ALA A 831 -21.73 -26.95 -61.77
CA ALA A 831 -21.54 -26.33 -63.09
C ALA A 831 -22.07 -24.89 -63.18
N LYS A 832 -23.14 -24.54 -62.43
CA LYS A 832 -23.70 -23.18 -62.39
C LYS A 832 -22.85 -22.21 -61.56
N ASP A 833 -22.21 -22.69 -60.50
CA ASP A 833 -21.35 -21.85 -59.65
C ASP A 833 -19.98 -21.59 -60.30
N GLN A 834 -19.47 -22.54 -61.10
CA GLN A 834 -18.25 -22.34 -61.90
C GLN A 834 -18.44 -21.38 -63.09
N ALA A 835 -19.66 -21.23 -63.61
CA ALA A 835 -19.98 -20.25 -64.66
C ALA A 835 -20.04 -18.81 -64.11
N LYS A 836 -20.45 -18.61 -62.85
CA LYS A 836 -20.46 -17.29 -62.17
C LYS A 836 -19.08 -16.85 -61.67
N ALA A 837 -18.17 -17.79 -61.40
CA ALA A 837 -16.78 -17.46 -61.05
C ALA A 837 -15.93 -17.06 -62.27
N LYS A 838 -16.23 -17.60 -63.47
CA LYS A 838 -15.49 -17.27 -64.71
C LYS A 838 -15.85 -15.90 -65.32
N SER A 839 -17.00 -15.30 -65.02
CA SER A 839 -17.35 -13.95 -65.47
C SER A 839 -16.72 -12.82 -64.63
N LYS A 840 -16.25 -13.12 -63.41
CA LYS A 840 -15.53 -12.16 -62.55
C LYS A 840 -14.01 -12.17 -62.73
N ALA A 841 -13.46 -13.20 -63.37
CA ALA A 841 -12.02 -13.35 -63.60
C ALA A 841 -11.53 -12.84 -64.98
N GLN A 842 -12.43 -12.41 -65.88
CA GLN A 842 -12.08 -11.88 -67.20
C GLN A 842 -12.16 -10.34 -67.34
N ALA A 843 -12.32 -9.61 -66.23
CA ALA A 843 -12.39 -8.13 -66.24
C ALA A 843 -11.16 -7.43 -65.64
N MET A 844 -10.06 -8.12 -65.42
CA MET A 844 -8.78 -7.50 -65.06
C MET A 844 -7.67 -8.22 -65.81
N ILE A 845 -7.27 -7.65 -66.96
CA ILE A 845 -5.88 -7.51 -67.44
C ILE A 845 -5.92 -6.83 -68.83
N LYS A 846 -5.18 -5.72 -68.92
CA LYS A 846 -4.76 -4.90 -70.09
C LYS A 846 -5.57 -3.65 -70.45
N PRO A 847 -4.90 -2.61 -71.01
CA PRO A 847 -4.11 -1.64 -70.25
C PRO A 847 -4.62 -0.23 -70.55
N ARG A 848 -4.36 0.78 -69.73
CA ARG A 848 -4.58 2.14 -70.21
C ARG A 848 -3.62 3.16 -69.65
N THR A 849 -2.78 3.62 -70.57
CA THR A 849 -2.24 4.96 -70.66
C THR A 849 -3.28 6.02 -70.31
N GLN A 850 -2.74 7.09 -69.74
CA GLN A 850 -3.36 8.33 -69.26
C GLN A 850 -4.55 8.82 -70.09
N ILE A 851 -5.59 9.31 -69.41
CA ILE A 851 -6.35 10.57 -69.63
C ILE A 851 -7.40 10.66 -68.49
N ALA A 852 -7.43 11.82 -67.81
CA ALA A 852 -8.30 12.11 -66.67
C ALA A 852 -9.80 12.23 -67.03
N PRO A 853 -10.75 11.90 -66.11
CA PRO A 853 -12.17 12.21 -66.31
C PRO A 853 -12.74 13.24 -65.32
N ASP A 854 -13.98 13.60 -65.61
CA ASP A 854 -14.56 14.94 -65.57
C ASP A 854 -15.34 15.28 -64.27
N LYS A 855 -15.37 16.56 -63.88
CA LYS A 855 -15.79 17.05 -62.55
C LYS A 855 -17.31 17.00 -62.27
N LYS A 856 -18.14 16.57 -63.23
CA LYS A 856 -19.61 16.63 -63.10
C LYS A 856 -20.25 15.39 -62.45
N GLU A 857 -19.64 14.21 -62.53
CA GLU A 857 -20.22 12.98 -61.94
C GLU A 857 -19.94 12.83 -60.43
N ILE A 858 -18.86 13.44 -59.94
CA ILE A 858 -18.51 13.43 -58.51
C ILE A 858 -19.44 14.35 -57.69
N ALA A 859 -19.93 15.44 -58.30
CA ALA A 859 -20.85 16.38 -57.65
C ALA A 859 -22.24 15.76 -57.41
N ALA A 860 -22.76 14.99 -58.36
CA ALA A 860 -24.08 14.35 -58.26
C ALA A 860 -24.13 13.26 -57.17
N ILE A 861 -23.05 12.50 -56.99
CA ILE A 861 -22.98 11.45 -55.95
C ILE A 861 -22.83 12.06 -54.54
N LYS A 862 -22.16 13.22 -54.44
CA LYS A 862 -22.00 13.93 -53.16
C LYS A 862 -23.29 14.61 -52.71
N GLU A 863 -24.07 15.17 -53.63
CA GLU A 863 -25.38 15.76 -53.34
C GLU A 863 -26.41 14.69 -52.93
N ALA A 864 -26.41 13.53 -53.58
CA ALA A 864 -27.30 12.41 -53.23
C ALA A 864 -27.02 11.85 -51.82
N ARG A 865 -25.74 11.76 -51.41
CA ARG A 865 -25.36 11.33 -50.05
C ARG A 865 -25.66 12.38 -48.98
N GLN A 866 -25.59 13.67 -49.31
CA GLN A 866 -25.94 14.74 -48.36
C GLN A 866 -27.46 14.86 -48.16
N LYS A 867 -28.27 14.69 -49.21
CA LYS A 867 -29.74 14.63 -49.08
C LYS A 867 -30.19 13.45 -48.21
N ALA A 868 -29.59 12.26 -48.40
CA ALA A 868 -29.91 11.09 -47.59
C ALA A 868 -29.53 11.24 -46.10
N LYS A 869 -28.43 11.97 -45.81
CA LYS A 869 -28.00 12.22 -44.43
C LYS A 869 -28.90 13.24 -43.72
N LEU A 870 -29.26 14.33 -44.41
CA LEU A 870 -30.16 15.36 -43.86
C LEU A 870 -31.59 14.84 -43.65
N GLU A 871 -32.05 13.91 -44.49
CA GLU A 871 -33.36 13.28 -44.32
C GLU A 871 -33.38 12.29 -43.14
N LYS A 872 -32.25 11.62 -42.88
CA LYS A 872 -32.08 10.78 -41.68
C LYS A 872 -32.03 11.63 -40.40
N GLU A 873 -31.27 12.72 -40.41
CA GLU A 873 -31.18 13.63 -39.27
C GLU A 873 -32.52 14.32 -38.97
N LYS A 874 -33.33 14.65 -39.99
CA LYS A 874 -34.70 15.16 -39.78
C LYS A 874 -35.65 14.12 -39.18
N ARG A 875 -35.52 12.83 -39.54
CA ARG A 875 -36.32 11.76 -38.93
C ARG A 875 -35.89 11.50 -37.49
N ASP A 876 -34.58 11.46 -37.23
CA ASP A 876 -34.07 11.24 -35.88
C ASP A 876 -34.40 12.43 -34.96
N ALA A 877 -34.34 13.66 -35.46
CA ALA A 877 -34.76 14.85 -34.70
C ALA A 877 -36.27 14.89 -34.44
N ALA A 878 -37.11 14.42 -35.38
CA ALA A 878 -38.55 14.34 -35.18
C ALA A 878 -38.93 13.24 -34.17
N VAL A 879 -38.21 12.12 -34.15
CA VAL A 879 -38.39 11.04 -33.16
C VAL A 879 -37.94 11.51 -31.77
N ILE A 880 -36.84 12.26 -31.67
CA ILE A 880 -36.36 12.83 -30.40
C ILE A 880 -37.29 13.97 -29.91
N ALA A 881 -37.87 14.77 -30.80
CA ALA A 881 -38.84 15.81 -30.44
C ALA A 881 -40.17 15.22 -29.95
N ASN A 882 -40.67 14.15 -30.58
CA ASN A 882 -41.84 13.41 -30.10
C ASN A 882 -41.56 12.68 -28.77
N ALA A 883 -40.36 12.13 -28.58
CA ALA A 883 -39.96 11.52 -27.31
C ALA A 883 -39.82 12.55 -26.17
N LYS A 884 -39.45 13.80 -26.49
CA LYS A 884 -39.43 14.92 -25.54
C LYS A 884 -40.81 15.52 -25.26
N ALA A 885 -41.74 15.48 -26.23
CA ALA A 885 -43.12 15.94 -26.03
C ALA A 885 -43.97 14.95 -25.21
N LEU A 886 -43.61 13.65 -25.17
CA LEU A 886 -44.27 12.63 -24.35
C LEU A 886 -43.74 12.53 -22.90
N ARG A 887 -42.59 13.15 -22.58
CA ARG A 887 -42.13 13.30 -21.20
C ARG A 887 -42.54 14.67 -20.69
N GLY A 888 -43.58 14.68 -19.86
CA GLY A 888 -44.12 15.88 -19.22
C GLY A 888 -43.04 16.80 -18.63
N GLU A 889 -43.29 18.08 -18.85
CA GLU A 889 -42.54 19.27 -18.46
C GLU A 889 -42.23 19.31 -16.95
N THR A 890 -40.95 19.30 -16.58
CA THR A 890 -40.49 19.77 -15.27
C THR A 890 -39.66 21.03 -15.44
N VAL A 891 -40.14 22.08 -14.80
CA VAL A 891 -39.64 23.47 -14.82
C VAL A 891 -38.25 23.55 -14.17
N PRO A 892 -37.31 24.36 -14.70
CA PRO A 892 -36.00 24.55 -14.10
C PRO A 892 -36.05 25.66 -13.04
N GLY A 893 -35.88 25.31 -11.77
CA GLY A 893 -35.69 26.27 -10.69
C GLY A 893 -35.98 25.68 -9.31
N GLU A 894 -35.07 25.92 -8.37
CA GLU A 894 -35.15 25.65 -6.93
C GLU A 894 -34.71 24.25 -6.46
N GLY A 895 -33.47 24.18 -6.00
CA GLY A 895 -32.88 23.01 -5.36
C GLY A 895 -31.52 23.32 -4.74
N SER A 896 -31.49 24.27 -3.79
CA SER A 896 -30.37 24.47 -2.87
C SER A 896 -30.78 23.96 -1.50
N GLY A 897 -30.00 23.02 -0.95
CA GLY A 897 -30.04 22.68 0.47
C GLY A 897 -30.70 21.35 0.85
N LEU A 898 -30.17 20.20 0.38
CA LEU A 898 -30.19 18.96 1.18
C LEU A 898 -29.22 17.91 0.60
N HIS A 899 -27.91 18.09 0.82
CA HIS A 899 -26.89 17.08 0.50
C HIS A 899 -25.91 16.92 1.67
N SER A 900 -26.46 16.59 2.85
CA SER A 900 -25.65 16.32 4.05
C SER A 900 -26.20 15.16 4.89
N LEU A 901 -26.67 14.10 4.25
CA LEU A 901 -26.83 12.81 4.94
C LEU A 901 -26.49 11.68 3.97
N GLY A 902 -25.36 11.03 4.22
CA GLY A 902 -24.82 9.97 3.39
C GLY A 902 -25.79 8.80 3.25
N LEU A 903 -26.32 8.64 2.04
CA LEU A 903 -26.88 7.39 1.57
C LEU A 903 -26.05 6.97 0.34
N ILE A 904 -25.32 5.88 0.49
CA ILE A 904 -24.56 5.24 -0.59
C ILE A 904 -25.58 4.84 -1.67
N GLY A 905 -25.54 5.57 -2.79
CA GLY A 905 -26.32 5.29 -3.99
C GLY A 905 -26.00 3.90 -4.52
N LYS A 906 -27.03 3.08 -4.66
CA LYS A 906 -26.96 1.68 -5.07
C LYS A 906 -26.93 1.61 -6.60
N ASP A 907 -25.76 1.84 -7.19
CA ASP A 907 -25.55 1.63 -8.63
C ASP A 907 -25.47 0.13 -8.94
N HIS A 908 -26.60 -0.46 -9.34
CA HIS A 908 -26.65 -1.80 -9.92
C HIS A 908 -26.20 -1.78 -11.40
N GLY A 909 -24.91 -1.50 -11.62
CA GLY A 909 -24.26 -1.81 -12.89
C GLY A 909 -24.20 -3.32 -13.10
N ARG A 910 -24.80 -3.83 -14.17
CA ARG A 910 -24.74 -5.26 -14.55
C ARG A 910 -23.27 -5.66 -14.75
N SER A 911 -22.79 -6.65 -13.99
CA SER A 911 -21.42 -7.18 -14.15
C SER A 911 -21.22 -7.77 -15.56
N GLU A 912 -20.17 -7.34 -16.24
CA GLU A 912 -19.81 -7.87 -17.57
C GLU A 912 -19.09 -9.23 -17.48
N ILE A 913 -18.48 -9.56 -16.33
CA ILE A 913 -17.68 -10.78 -16.13
C ILE A 913 -18.49 -11.95 -15.55
N MET A 914 -19.56 -11.66 -14.80
CA MET A 914 -20.46 -12.66 -14.19
C MET A 914 -21.79 -12.80 -14.95
N VAL A 915 -22.42 -13.97 -14.91
CA VAL A 915 -23.83 -14.17 -15.28
C VAL A 915 -24.71 -13.64 -14.14
N ASN A 916 -25.64 -12.75 -14.45
CA ASN A 916 -26.54 -12.15 -13.46
C ASN A 916 -27.81 -13.00 -13.35
N SER A 917 -28.16 -13.40 -12.14
CA SER A 917 -29.52 -13.81 -11.80
C SER A 917 -30.30 -12.55 -11.45
N SER A 918 -31.37 -12.24 -12.18
CA SER A 918 -32.29 -11.17 -11.81
C SER A 918 -33.66 -11.81 -11.64
N GLU A 919 -34.18 -11.80 -10.42
CA GLU A 919 -35.58 -12.05 -10.06
C GLU A 919 -35.80 -11.46 -8.67
N GLU A 920 -36.46 -10.29 -8.61
CA GLU A 920 -37.66 -10.09 -7.79
C GLU A 920 -38.65 -9.35 -8.71
N GLU A 921 -39.65 -10.09 -9.17
CA GLU A 921 -40.86 -9.58 -9.81
C GLU A 921 -41.74 -8.94 -8.74
N SER A 922 -42.36 -7.81 -9.06
CA SER A 922 -43.60 -7.35 -8.42
C SER A 922 -44.48 -6.83 -9.56
N ASP A 923 -45.53 -7.60 -9.84
CA ASP A 923 -46.55 -7.36 -10.86
C ASP A 923 -47.32 -6.06 -10.62
N GLU A 924 -47.39 -5.21 -11.65
CA GLU A 924 -48.64 -4.55 -12.05
C GLU A 924 -48.70 -4.56 -13.61
N GLU A 925 -49.83 -5.04 -14.11
CA GLU A 925 -50.16 -5.34 -15.51
C GLU A 925 -50.40 -4.06 -16.34
N GLU A 926 -49.82 -3.97 -17.55
CA GLU A 926 -50.53 -3.98 -18.85
C GLU A 926 -49.59 -3.66 -20.04
N GLU A 927 -49.31 -4.71 -20.81
CA GLU A 927 -49.42 -4.85 -22.28
C GLU A 927 -48.82 -3.80 -23.26
N ASP A 928 -47.71 -4.23 -23.87
CA ASP A 928 -47.60 -4.69 -25.28
C ASP A 928 -46.71 -3.97 -26.31
N VAL A 929 -45.74 -4.76 -26.76
CA VAL A 929 -45.06 -4.90 -28.08
C VAL A 929 -44.63 -3.68 -28.91
N SER A 930 -43.33 -3.56 -29.19
CA SER A 930 -42.66 -4.17 -30.38
C SER A 930 -41.30 -3.51 -30.66
N ASP A 931 -40.24 -4.34 -30.72
CA ASP A 931 -39.34 -4.48 -31.88
C ASP A 931 -38.06 -5.23 -31.50
N ALA A 932 -38.23 -6.56 -31.45
CA ALA A 932 -37.20 -7.49 -31.81
C ALA A 932 -37.18 -7.60 -33.35
N ASP A 933 -36.42 -6.73 -34.02
CA ASP A 933 -36.20 -6.81 -35.45
C ASP A 933 -34.71 -6.68 -35.77
N ASN A 934 -33.97 -7.79 -35.60
CA ASN A 934 -32.81 -8.05 -36.46
C ASN A 934 -32.29 -9.50 -36.53
N GLU A 935 -33.05 -10.53 -36.11
CA GLU A 935 -32.66 -11.94 -36.35
C GLU A 935 -33.72 -12.81 -37.04
N LEU A 936 -34.79 -12.21 -37.59
CA LEU A 936 -35.87 -12.93 -38.28
C LEU A 936 -35.92 -12.76 -39.81
N ALA A 937 -34.88 -12.17 -40.44
CA ALA A 937 -34.77 -12.07 -41.90
C ALA A 937 -33.94 -13.20 -42.55
N ALA A 938 -33.88 -14.40 -41.94
CA ALA A 938 -33.21 -15.57 -42.53
C ALA A 938 -34.02 -16.87 -42.45
N LEU A 939 -35.32 -16.81 -42.12
CA LEU A 939 -36.18 -18.00 -42.04
C LEU A 939 -37.53 -17.78 -42.71
N SER A 940 -37.53 -17.32 -43.96
CA SER A 940 -38.69 -17.51 -44.84
C SER A 940 -38.24 -17.82 -46.27
N THR A 941 -37.65 -19.00 -46.45
CA THR A 941 -37.82 -19.82 -47.66
C THR A 941 -37.05 -21.14 -47.51
N GLY A 942 -37.76 -22.18 -47.07
CA GLY A 942 -37.42 -23.57 -47.34
C GLY A 942 -36.25 -24.20 -46.56
N GLY A 943 -36.60 -25.17 -45.72
CA GLY A 943 -35.77 -26.37 -45.56
C GLY A 943 -35.24 -26.63 -44.16
N GLN A 944 -36.03 -27.36 -43.36
CA GLN A 944 -35.57 -28.15 -42.20
C GLN A 944 -34.42 -29.13 -42.55
N THR A 945 -34.09 -29.30 -43.83
CA THR A 945 -32.99 -30.12 -44.35
C THR A 945 -31.60 -29.47 -44.24
N ALA A 946 -31.49 -28.14 -44.16
CA ALA A 946 -30.19 -27.44 -44.08
C ALA A 946 -29.55 -27.50 -42.67
N LEU A 947 -30.39 -27.55 -41.63
CA LEU A 947 -29.93 -27.61 -40.23
C LEU A 947 -29.44 -29.02 -39.86
N GLU A 948 -30.09 -30.07 -40.39
CA GLU A 948 -29.62 -31.46 -40.23
C GLU A 948 -28.32 -31.74 -41.00
N GLU A 949 -28.13 -31.14 -42.19
CA GLU A 949 -26.90 -31.30 -42.97
C GLU A 949 -25.70 -30.56 -42.33
N ALA A 950 -25.94 -29.40 -41.70
CA ALA A 950 -24.93 -28.67 -40.93
C ALA A 950 -24.52 -29.41 -39.64
N ASN A 951 -25.48 -30.05 -38.95
CA ASN A 951 -25.20 -30.87 -37.77
C ASN A 951 -24.49 -32.18 -38.13
N LYS A 952 -24.85 -32.86 -39.24
CA LYS A 952 -24.10 -34.03 -39.74
C LYS A 952 -22.66 -33.68 -40.16
N ARG A 953 -22.43 -32.52 -40.78
CA ARG A 953 -21.08 -32.05 -41.14
C ARG A 953 -20.23 -31.68 -39.92
N ARG A 954 -20.83 -31.12 -38.86
CA ARG A 954 -20.14 -30.86 -37.58
C ARG A 954 -19.82 -32.16 -36.83
N MET A 955 -20.73 -33.13 -36.83
CA MET A 955 -20.53 -34.42 -36.18
C MET A 955 -19.50 -35.29 -36.93
N ALA A 956 -19.48 -35.24 -38.27
CA ALA A 956 -18.46 -35.91 -39.10
C ALA A 956 -17.05 -35.30 -38.92
N LYS A 957 -16.95 -33.97 -38.76
CA LYS A 957 -15.68 -33.29 -38.45
C LYS A 957 -15.17 -33.63 -37.04
N ALA A 958 -16.07 -33.75 -36.06
CA ALA A 958 -15.75 -34.19 -34.71
C ALA A 958 -15.39 -35.69 -34.61
N LEU A 959 -15.82 -36.53 -35.58
CA LEU A 959 -15.45 -37.94 -35.68
C LEU A 959 -14.09 -38.13 -36.38
N GLN A 960 -13.74 -37.29 -37.37
CA GLN A 960 -12.41 -37.27 -37.99
C GLN A 960 -11.31 -36.84 -37.01
N ASP A 961 -11.58 -35.88 -36.12
CA ASP A 961 -10.63 -35.47 -35.08
C ASP A 961 -10.43 -36.51 -33.96
N LYS A 962 -11.33 -37.51 -33.85
CA LYS A 962 -11.20 -38.62 -32.89
C LYS A 962 -10.32 -39.78 -33.40
N MET A 963 -10.04 -39.87 -34.71
CA MET A 963 -9.27 -40.98 -35.30
C MET A 963 -7.76 -40.75 -35.45
N ARG A 964 -7.22 -39.60 -35.01
CA ARG A 964 -5.76 -39.36 -34.98
C ARG A 964 -5.29 -39.01 -33.57
N ARG A 965 -5.11 -40.03 -32.73
CA ARG A 965 -4.35 -39.91 -31.48
C ARG A 965 -2.93 -40.44 -31.70
N PRO A 966 -1.87 -39.61 -31.53
CA PRO A 966 -0.55 -40.11 -31.23
C PRO A 966 -0.58 -40.81 -29.87
N VAL A 967 -0.09 -42.05 -29.81
CA VAL A 967 0.03 -42.84 -28.58
C VAL A 967 0.83 -42.04 -27.55
N LYS A 968 0.24 -41.76 -26.37
CA LYS A 968 0.89 -41.08 -25.24
C LYS A 968 2.17 -41.83 -24.85
N LYS A 969 3.33 -41.33 -25.28
CA LYS A 969 4.60 -41.63 -24.62
C LYS A 969 4.56 -40.99 -23.24
N VAL A 970 4.72 -41.82 -22.21
CA VAL A 970 4.83 -41.42 -20.81
C VAL A 970 5.87 -40.30 -20.70
N ARG A 971 5.45 -39.17 -20.14
CA ARG A 971 6.26 -37.96 -20.01
C ARG A 971 7.31 -38.20 -18.91
N GLN A 972 8.52 -38.58 -19.31
CA GLN A 972 9.64 -38.75 -18.40
C GLN A 972 9.88 -37.41 -17.69
N GLN A 973 9.75 -37.38 -16.37
CA GLN A 973 10.12 -36.21 -15.56
C GLN A 973 11.62 -35.96 -15.73
N ARG A 974 11.97 -34.79 -16.24
CA ARG A 974 13.36 -34.37 -16.44
C ARG A 974 13.57 -32.99 -15.82
N SER A 975 14.79 -32.78 -15.33
CA SER A 975 15.25 -31.61 -14.56
C SER A 975 14.88 -30.27 -15.20
N VAL A 976 14.68 -29.25 -14.36
CA VAL A 976 14.39 -27.85 -14.75
C VAL A 976 15.43 -27.31 -15.74
N LYS A 977 16.70 -27.72 -15.62
CA LYS A 977 17.78 -27.37 -16.56
C LYS A 977 17.52 -27.90 -17.98
N ASP A 978 16.99 -29.12 -18.09
CA ASP A 978 16.63 -29.77 -19.36
C ASP A 978 15.31 -29.24 -19.95
N ARG A 979 14.47 -28.58 -19.13
CA ARG A 979 13.31 -27.81 -19.62
C ARG A 979 13.74 -26.44 -20.16
N ARG A 980 14.59 -25.70 -19.44
CA ARG A 980 15.08 -24.38 -19.87
C ARG A 980 15.84 -24.46 -21.19
N ALA A 981 16.73 -25.44 -21.35
CA ALA A 981 17.48 -25.69 -22.59
C ALA A 981 16.59 -26.05 -23.80
N ARG A 982 15.34 -26.49 -23.57
CA ARG A 982 14.36 -26.77 -24.65
C ARG A 982 13.45 -25.59 -24.98
N VAL A 983 13.22 -24.68 -24.03
CA VAL A 983 12.35 -23.50 -24.24
C VAL A 983 13.14 -22.37 -24.90
N ILE A 984 14.43 -22.23 -24.59
CA ILE A 984 15.32 -21.24 -25.23
C ILE A 984 16.64 -21.96 -25.55
N PRO A 985 16.76 -22.59 -26.73
CA PRO A 985 18.04 -23.15 -27.17
C PRO A 985 19.04 -22.02 -27.44
N PRO A 986 20.35 -22.22 -27.21
CA PRO A 986 21.36 -21.26 -27.65
C PRO A 986 21.32 -21.17 -29.19
N MET A 987 21.04 -19.97 -29.72
CA MET A 987 20.87 -19.73 -31.16
C MET A 987 22.15 -19.24 -31.83
N ASP A 988 23.25 -19.13 -31.09
CA ASP A 988 24.46 -18.45 -31.56
C ASP A 988 25.07 -19.17 -32.76
N ARG A 989 25.07 -20.50 -32.76
CA ARG A 989 25.54 -21.32 -33.90
C ARG A 989 24.72 -21.04 -35.16
N LEU A 990 23.41 -20.87 -35.04
CA LEU A 990 22.54 -20.64 -36.19
C LEU A 990 22.71 -19.21 -36.73
N HIS A 991 22.68 -18.20 -35.87
CA HIS A 991 22.83 -16.82 -36.28
C HIS A 991 24.22 -16.53 -36.85
N ASN A 992 25.29 -17.07 -36.26
CA ASN A 992 26.64 -16.93 -36.82
C ASN A 992 26.76 -17.55 -38.22
N THR A 993 26.14 -18.71 -38.45
CA THR A 993 26.10 -19.30 -39.81
C THR A 993 25.33 -18.43 -40.79
N ILE A 994 24.14 -17.94 -40.42
CA ILE A 994 23.28 -17.16 -41.33
C ILE A 994 23.90 -15.79 -41.64
N LEU A 995 24.40 -15.07 -40.63
CA LEU A 995 24.92 -13.72 -40.81
C LEU A 995 26.27 -13.69 -41.55
N ALA A 996 26.98 -14.82 -41.62
CA ALA A 996 28.19 -14.98 -42.41
C ALA A 996 27.92 -15.28 -43.90
N TRP A 997 26.66 -15.40 -44.32
CA TRP A 997 26.35 -15.68 -45.72
C TRP A 997 26.53 -14.47 -46.62
N ASP A 998 27.10 -14.72 -47.79
CA ASP A 998 27.05 -13.81 -48.92
C ASP A 998 25.75 -14.04 -49.71
N ILE A 999 24.86 -13.05 -49.67
CA ILE A 999 23.52 -13.10 -50.28
C ILE A 999 23.55 -13.12 -51.83
N PHE A 1000 24.68 -12.78 -52.45
CA PHE A 1000 24.87 -12.79 -53.90
C PHE A 1000 25.53 -14.07 -54.42
N HIS A 1001 25.82 -15.03 -53.54
CA HIS A 1001 26.29 -16.35 -53.93
C HIS A 1001 25.30 -17.04 -54.90
N GLY A 1002 25.78 -17.47 -56.07
CA GLY A 1002 24.96 -18.04 -57.14
C GLY A 1002 24.62 -19.53 -57.00
N GLY A 1003 24.87 -20.14 -55.84
CA GLY A 1003 24.62 -21.57 -55.58
C GLY A 1003 23.31 -21.85 -54.83
N ASN A 1004 22.76 -23.05 -55.04
CA ASN A 1004 21.59 -23.54 -54.29
C ASN A 1004 21.92 -23.91 -52.83
N ASP A 1005 23.20 -24.02 -52.50
CA ASP A 1005 23.69 -24.30 -51.17
C ASP A 1005 24.30 -23.03 -50.54
N PRO A 1006 24.19 -22.86 -49.21
CA PRO A 1006 24.70 -21.69 -48.50
C PRO A 1006 26.22 -21.56 -48.63
N PRO A 1007 26.76 -20.34 -48.83
CA PRO A 1007 28.19 -20.11 -48.80
C PRO A 1007 28.75 -20.44 -47.40
N ASN A 1008 29.83 -21.23 -47.34
CA ASN A 1008 30.47 -21.72 -46.10
C ASN A 1008 29.60 -22.62 -45.20
N GLY A 1009 28.52 -23.21 -45.71
CA GLY A 1009 27.71 -24.19 -44.96
C GLY A 1009 28.36 -25.59 -44.90
N PRO A 1010 28.20 -26.34 -43.80
CA PRO A 1010 28.61 -27.75 -43.75
C PRO A 1010 27.85 -28.57 -44.81
N ALA A 1011 28.53 -29.53 -45.45
CA ALA A 1011 27.91 -30.37 -46.48
C ALA A 1011 26.80 -31.26 -45.90
N ALA A 1012 25.64 -31.28 -46.55
CA ALA A 1012 24.52 -32.12 -46.13
C ALA A 1012 24.80 -33.61 -46.37
N SER A 1013 24.37 -34.45 -45.43
CA SER A 1013 24.45 -35.92 -45.50
C SER A 1013 23.06 -36.55 -45.61
N GLU A 1014 23.00 -37.79 -46.09
CA GLU A 1014 21.75 -38.54 -46.23
C GLU A 1014 21.11 -38.80 -44.84
N VAL A 1015 19.79 -38.60 -44.75
CA VAL A 1015 19.05 -38.77 -43.49
C VAL A 1015 18.94 -40.26 -43.15
N ALA A 1016 19.70 -40.70 -42.14
CA ALA A 1016 19.63 -42.06 -41.64
C ALA A 1016 18.26 -42.37 -41.01
N THR A 1017 17.81 -43.62 -41.12
CA THR A 1017 16.56 -44.08 -40.50
C THR A 1017 16.63 -44.16 -38.97
N LYS A 1018 17.84 -44.25 -38.40
CA LYS A 1018 18.11 -44.29 -36.96
C LYS A 1018 19.43 -43.58 -36.65
N TYR A 1019 19.47 -42.88 -35.52
CA TYR A 1019 20.68 -42.25 -34.98
C TYR A 1019 21.00 -42.86 -33.62
N SER A 1020 22.23 -43.29 -33.41
CA SER A 1020 22.72 -43.84 -32.14
C SER A 1020 22.99 -42.75 -31.10
N GLU A 1021 23.44 -41.57 -31.56
CA GLU A 1021 23.84 -40.46 -30.70
C GLU A 1021 23.14 -39.14 -31.11
N PRO A 1022 22.75 -38.29 -30.13
CA PRO A 1022 22.15 -36.98 -30.42
C PRO A 1022 23.04 -36.04 -31.25
N ARG A 1023 24.37 -36.14 -31.11
CA ARG A 1023 25.32 -35.33 -31.90
C ARG A 1023 25.25 -35.66 -33.38
N THR A 1024 25.24 -36.94 -33.73
CA THR A 1024 25.08 -37.40 -35.12
C THR A 1024 23.76 -36.93 -35.74
N TYR A 1025 22.68 -36.85 -34.94
CA TYR A 1025 21.42 -36.26 -35.38
C TYR A 1025 21.55 -34.76 -35.67
N GLN A 1026 22.15 -34.00 -34.75
CA GLN A 1026 22.37 -32.56 -34.95
C GLN A 1026 23.28 -32.27 -36.14
N ASP A 1027 24.34 -33.06 -36.33
CA ASP A 1027 25.30 -32.90 -37.42
C ASP A 1027 24.71 -33.24 -38.79
N THR A 1028 23.69 -34.10 -38.84
CA THR A 1028 22.97 -34.43 -40.09
C THR A 1028 21.89 -33.39 -40.42
N PHE A 1029 21.13 -32.92 -39.42
CA PHE A 1029 20.00 -32.02 -39.65
C PHE A 1029 20.36 -30.53 -39.68
N PHE A 1030 21.44 -30.10 -39.03
CA PHE A 1030 21.85 -28.68 -39.05
C PHE A 1030 22.24 -28.19 -40.46
N PRO A 1031 23.03 -28.94 -41.27
CA PRO A 1031 23.27 -28.60 -42.68
C PRO A 1031 21.98 -28.47 -43.50
N LEU A 1032 21.03 -29.41 -43.33
CA LEU A 1032 19.76 -29.40 -44.05
C LEU A 1032 18.89 -28.20 -43.67
N LEU A 1033 18.85 -27.84 -42.39
CA LEU A 1033 18.17 -26.65 -41.91
C LEU A 1033 18.79 -25.38 -42.49
N ALA A 1034 20.12 -25.30 -42.52
CA ALA A 1034 20.86 -24.19 -43.12
C ALA A 1034 20.57 -24.07 -44.63
N SER A 1035 20.55 -25.18 -45.38
CA SER A 1035 20.21 -25.18 -46.80
C SER A 1035 18.76 -24.76 -47.08
N GLU A 1036 17.80 -25.18 -46.26
CA GLU A 1036 16.40 -24.75 -46.40
C GLU A 1036 16.22 -23.26 -46.07
N ALA A 1037 16.91 -22.78 -45.03
CA ALA A 1037 16.94 -21.36 -44.71
C ALA A 1037 17.58 -20.54 -45.86
N TRP A 1038 18.69 -21.00 -46.43
CA TRP A 1038 19.32 -20.36 -47.59
C TRP A 1038 18.38 -20.27 -48.79
N ARG A 1039 17.68 -21.36 -49.15
CA ARG A 1039 16.69 -21.33 -50.24
C ARG A 1039 15.57 -20.34 -49.97
N SER A 1040 15.12 -20.24 -48.72
CA SER A 1040 14.14 -19.25 -48.31
C SER A 1040 14.68 -17.82 -48.45
N PHE A 1041 15.96 -17.59 -48.13
CA PHE A 1041 16.64 -16.30 -48.32
C PHE A 1041 16.76 -15.90 -49.80
N VAL A 1042 17.17 -16.83 -50.67
CA VAL A 1042 17.25 -16.59 -52.11
C VAL A 1042 15.88 -16.27 -52.68
N THR A 1043 14.85 -17.04 -52.30
CA THR A 1043 13.46 -16.78 -52.71
C THR A 1043 12.98 -15.41 -52.22
N ALA A 1044 13.24 -15.07 -50.95
CA ALA A 1044 12.86 -13.78 -50.38
C ALA A 1044 13.61 -12.61 -51.05
N LYS A 1045 14.87 -12.80 -51.46
CA LYS A 1045 15.64 -11.82 -52.24
C LYS A 1045 15.01 -11.56 -53.60
N ASP A 1046 14.63 -12.63 -54.31
CA ASP A 1046 14.06 -12.56 -55.66
C ASP A 1046 12.62 -12.01 -55.65
N GLU A 1047 11.88 -12.24 -54.57
CA GLU A 1047 10.50 -11.75 -54.35
C GLU A 1047 10.42 -10.43 -53.58
N LEU A 1048 11.56 -9.81 -53.22
CA LEU A 1048 11.58 -8.63 -52.36
C LEU A 1048 10.95 -7.42 -53.07
N THR A 1049 9.85 -6.91 -52.51
CA THR A 1049 9.17 -5.69 -52.97
C THR A 1049 9.45 -4.47 -52.09
N SER A 1050 10.18 -4.66 -50.99
CA SER A 1050 10.53 -3.61 -50.02
C SER A 1050 11.60 -2.66 -50.57
N GLN A 1051 11.39 -1.35 -50.40
CA GLN A 1051 12.33 -0.32 -50.84
C GLN A 1051 13.50 -0.15 -49.85
N PRO A 1052 14.75 0.04 -50.32
CA PRO A 1052 15.89 0.30 -49.45
C PRO A 1052 15.70 1.60 -48.64
N PHE A 1053 16.33 1.67 -47.46
CA PHE A 1053 16.31 2.85 -46.59
C PHE A 1053 17.69 3.16 -46.03
N GLY A 1054 17.94 4.46 -45.81
CA GLY A 1054 19.17 4.93 -45.17
C GLY A 1054 19.08 4.86 -43.65
N MET A 1055 20.14 4.38 -43.03
CA MET A 1055 20.31 4.31 -41.58
C MET A 1055 21.61 5.04 -41.19
N LYS A 1056 21.62 5.77 -40.07
CA LYS A 1056 22.84 6.43 -39.58
C LYS A 1056 23.39 5.71 -38.35
N ILE A 1057 24.64 5.25 -38.40
CA ILE A 1057 25.31 4.62 -37.26
C ILE A 1057 25.42 5.64 -36.11
N ALA A 1058 24.97 5.26 -34.93
CA ALA A 1058 25.02 6.05 -33.71
C ALA A 1058 26.09 5.54 -32.73
N SER A 1059 26.16 4.22 -32.52
CA SER A 1059 27.13 3.59 -31.62
C SER A 1059 27.44 2.16 -32.04
N ARG A 1060 28.56 1.60 -31.58
CA ARG A 1060 28.94 0.19 -31.73
C ARG A 1060 29.47 -0.38 -30.42
N ALA A 1061 29.20 -1.65 -30.15
CA ALA A 1061 29.72 -2.42 -29.00
C ALA A 1061 29.99 -3.87 -29.42
N SER A 1062 31.09 -4.50 -28.95
CA SER A 1062 31.28 -5.95 -29.08
C SER A 1062 30.55 -6.68 -27.97
N VAL A 1063 29.82 -7.74 -28.34
CA VAL A 1063 29.11 -8.65 -27.44
C VAL A 1063 29.40 -10.09 -27.90
N ASP A 1064 30.28 -10.77 -27.17
CA ASP A 1064 30.73 -12.15 -27.42
C ASP A 1064 31.33 -12.39 -28.81
N SER A 1065 30.53 -12.88 -29.76
CA SER A 1065 30.91 -13.14 -31.17
C SER A 1065 30.20 -12.23 -32.15
N TYR A 1066 29.52 -11.19 -31.64
CA TYR A 1066 28.74 -10.24 -32.42
C TYR A 1066 29.21 -8.81 -32.18
N LEU A 1067 29.22 -8.01 -33.24
CA LEU A 1067 29.27 -6.56 -33.15
C LEU A 1067 27.82 -6.05 -33.12
N GLU A 1068 27.40 -5.42 -32.02
CA GLU A 1068 26.12 -4.71 -31.95
C GLU A 1068 26.33 -3.27 -32.39
N ALA A 1069 25.72 -2.86 -33.51
CA ALA A 1069 25.69 -1.47 -33.94
C ALA A 1069 24.28 -0.89 -33.81
N THR A 1070 24.18 0.26 -33.15
CA THR A 1070 22.94 1.01 -33.03
C THR A 1070 22.86 2.02 -34.15
N PHE A 1071 21.76 2.03 -34.88
CA PHE A 1071 21.46 2.96 -35.95
C PHE A 1071 20.32 3.89 -35.55
N THR A 1072 20.28 5.08 -36.15
CA THR A 1072 19.16 6.03 -36.07
C THR A 1072 18.45 6.15 -37.41
N MET A 1073 17.12 6.15 -37.39
CA MET A 1073 16.26 6.26 -38.56
C MET A 1073 15.02 7.14 -38.27
N PRO A 1074 14.47 7.92 -39.22
CA PRO A 1074 13.27 8.72 -38.98
C PRO A 1074 12.02 7.90 -38.63
N VAL A 1075 11.25 8.32 -37.61
CA VAL A 1075 10.07 7.60 -37.06
C VAL A 1075 9.00 7.27 -38.11
N VAL A 1076 8.76 8.19 -39.06
CA VAL A 1076 7.77 8.00 -40.13
C VAL A 1076 8.15 6.83 -41.05
N GLN A 1077 9.45 6.64 -41.31
CA GLN A 1077 9.95 5.56 -42.17
C GLN A 1077 9.92 4.20 -41.47
N SER A 1078 10.04 4.16 -40.14
CA SER A 1078 10.01 2.93 -39.33
C SER A 1078 8.64 2.25 -39.36
N ARG A 1079 7.57 3.03 -39.11
CA ARG A 1079 6.18 2.52 -39.06
C ARG A 1079 5.62 2.10 -40.41
N GLU A 1080 6.03 2.76 -41.49
CA GLU A 1080 5.53 2.45 -42.84
C GLU A 1080 6.24 1.26 -43.51
N ARG A 1081 7.46 0.89 -43.04
CA ARG A 1081 8.31 -0.10 -43.71
C ARG A 1081 8.32 -1.50 -43.07
N GLY A 1082 7.71 -1.67 -41.89
CA GLY A 1082 7.42 -2.99 -41.32
C GLY A 1082 8.62 -3.77 -40.78
N VAL A 1083 9.71 -3.10 -40.37
CA VAL A 1083 10.86 -3.76 -39.72
C VAL A 1083 10.50 -4.13 -38.27
N SER A 1084 10.76 -5.37 -37.90
CA SER A 1084 10.44 -5.95 -36.59
C SER A 1084 11.64 -6.62 -35.93
N GLU A 1085 11.57 -6.85 -34.62
CA GLU A 1085 12.62 -7.53 -33.87
C GLU A 1085 12.75 -8.99 -34.35
N GLY A 1086 13.96 -9.39 -34.73
CA GLY A 1086 14.24 -10.70 -35.30
C GLY A 1086 14.38 -10.73 -36.82
N ASP A 1087 14.03 -9.65 -37.53
CA ASP A 1087 14.23 -9.55 -38.98
C ASP A 1087 15.73 -9.51 -39.34
N ILE A 1088 16.06 -10.02 -40.53
CA ILE A 1088 17.42 -9.99 -41.09
C ILE A 1088 17.45 -8.97 -42.23
N LEU A 1089 18.38 -8.03 -42.12
CA LEU A 1089 18.58 -6.92 -43.03
C LEU A 1089 19.88 -7.12 -43.83
N LEU A 1090 19.85 -6.73 -45.11
CA LEU A 1090 21.05 -6.53 -45.90
C LEU A 1090 21.49 -5.08 -45.75
N VAL A 1091 22.63 -4.86 -45.08
CA VAL A 1091 23.23 -3.55 -44.91
C VAL A 1091 24.30 -3.38 -45.99
N SER A 1092 24.26 -2.29 -46.75
CA SER A 1092 25.22 -1.98 -47.81
C SER A 1092 25.60 -0.51 -47.79
N GLU A 1093 26.78 -0.18 -48.30
CA GLU A 1093 27.21 1.20 -48.54
C GLU A 1093 26.47 1.85 -49.74
N SER A 1094 25.87 1.05 -50.63
CA SER A 1094 25.15 1.55 -51.82
C SER A 1094 23.70 1.90 -51.52
N GLU A 1095 23.17 2.93 -52.18
CA GLU A 1095 21.75 3.31 -52.12
C GLU A 1095 20.82 2.24 -52.76
N GLN A 1096 21.39 1.36 -53.60
CA GLN A 1096 20.67 0.29 -54.29
C GLN A 1096 21.34 -1.08 -54.05
N PRO A 1097 21.21 -1.64 -52.83
CA PRO A 1097 21.99 -2.80 -52.38
C PRO A 1097 21.81 -4.06 -53.23
N LEU A 1098 20.65 -4.27 -53.86
CA LEU A 1098 20.37 -5.47 -54.67
C LEU A 1098 20.93 -5.37 -56.11
N ILE A 1099 21.22 -4.16 -56.58
CA ILE A 1099 21.70 -3.91 -57.95
C ILE A 1099 23.23 -3.80 -57.94
N ASP A 1100 23.78 -3.09 -56.96
CA ASP A 1100 25.22 -2.88 -56.82
C ASP A 1100 25.86 -3.96 -55.94
N GLN A 1101 26.07 -5.14 -56.53
CA GLN A 1101 26.68 -6.29 -55.87
C GLN A 1101 28.16 -6.07 -55.52
N THR A 1102 28.79 -5.02 -56.08
CA THR A 1102 30.20 -4.71 -55.86
C THR A 1102 30.44 -3.87 -54.61
N ALA A 1103 29.40 -3.20 -54.10
CA ALA A 1103 29.48 -2.45 -52.86
C ALA A 1103 29.62 -3.37 -51.64
N ARG A 1104 30.35 -2.89 -50.63
CA ARG A 1104 30.50 -3.59 -49.35
C ARG A 1104 29.13 -3.80 -48.72
N HIS A 1105 28.84 -5.04 -48.33
CA HIS A 1105 27.56 -5.41 -47.75
C HIS A 1105 27.73 -6.51 -46.70
N CYS A 1106 26.78 -6.59 -45.78
CA CYS A 1106 26.72 -7.64 -44.76
C CYS A 1106 25.28 -7.88 -44.32
N LEU A 1107 25.02 -9.09 -43.81
CA LEU A 1107 23.76 -9.43 -43.18
C LEU A 1107 23.79 -9.01 -41.70
N ALA A 1108 22.68 -8.45 -41.24
CA ALA A 1108 22.52 -7.99 -39.86
C ALA A 1108 21.17 -8.47 -39.32
N ARG A 1109 21.12 -8.87 -38.04
CA ARG A 1109 19.85 -9.21 -37.38
C ARG A 1109 19.40 -8.06 -36.50
N VAL A 1110 18.14 -7.65 -36.62
CA VAL A 1110 17.53 -6.66 -35.73
C VAL A 1110 17.37 -7.28 -34.34
N HIS A 1111 18.16 -6.78 -33.38
CA HIS A 1111 18.13 -7.24 -31.99
C HIS A 1111 17.03 -6.55 -31.19
N ARG A 1112 16.93 -5.22 -31.31
CA ARG A 1112 15.99 -4.41 -30.55
C ARG A 1112 15.62 -3.12 -31.28
N ILE A 1113 14.37 -2.70 -31.18
CA ILE A 1113 13.90 -1.40 -31.67
C ILE A 1113 13.43 -0.54 -30.49
N THR A 1114 13.97 0.67 -30.36
CA THR A 1114 13.59 1.61 -29.29
C THR A 1114 13.07 2.93 -29.86
N TYR A 1115 11.84 3.27 -29.47
CA TYR A 1115 11.15 4.48 -29.89
C TYR A 1115 11.42 5.61 -28.87
N LYS A 1116 12.10 6.68 -29.28
CA LYS A 1116 12.28 7.88 -28.44
C LYS A 1116 11.21 8.92 -28.75
N LYS A 1117 10.64 9.54 -27.71
CA LYS A 1117 9.56 10.54 -27.85
C LYS A 1117 10.03 11.90 -28.37
N GLU A 1118 11.33 12.20 -28.34
CA GLU A 1118 11.98 13.37 -28.94
C GLU A 1118 13.45 13.01 -29.29
N PRO A 1119 14.06 13.44 -30.42
CA PRO A 1119 13.51 14.05 -31.63
C PRO A 1119 13.38 13.01 -32.78
N ASP A 1120 12.21 12.83 -33.38
CA ASP A 1120 11.90 12.19 -34.69
C ASP A 1120 12.77 11.02 -35.20
N ARG A 1121 13.48 10.29 -34.34
CA ARG A 1121 14.41 9.20 -34.71
C ARG A 1121 14.19 7.99 -33.82
N ASP A 1122 13.97 6.86 -34.46
CA ASP A 1122 13.99 5.54 -33.86
C ASP A 1122 15.43 5.02 -33.82
N HIS A 1123 15.76 4.30 -32.74
CA HIS A 1123 17.01 3.59 -32.61
C HIS A 1123 16.81 2.09 -32.89
N ILE A 1124 17.55 1.55 -33.85
CA ILE A 1124 17.56 0.13 -34.19
C ILE A 1124 18.93 -0.44 -33.83
N SER A 1125 18.97 -1.37 -32.89
CA SER A 1125 20.17 -2.15 -32.61
C SER A 1125 20.20 -3.38 -33.51
N CYS A 1126 21.27 -3.54 -34.28
CA CYS A 1126 21.51 -4.71 -35.13
C CYS A 1126 22.77 -5.43 -34.69
N GLY A 1127 22.72 -6.76 -34.65
CA GLY A 1127 23.89 -7.62 -34.44
C GLY A 1127 24.50 -8.05 -35.78
N PHE A 1128 25.82 -7.94 -35.87
CA PHE A 1128 26.67 -8.38 -36.98
C PHE A 1128 27.64 -9.45 -36.47
N PRO A 1129 28.11 -10.39 -37.29
CA PRO A 1129 29.11 -11.36 -36.86
C PRO A 1129 30.49 -10.66 -36.72
N GLU A 1130 31.19 -10.92 -35.61
CA GLU A 1130 32.55 -10.42 -35.40
C GLU A 1130 33.52 -11.32 -36.18
N GLN A 1131 34.11 -10.82 -37.27
CA GLN A 1131 35.07 -11.60 -38.06
C GLN A 1131 36.35 -11.80 -37.24
N SER A 1132 36.64 -13.05 -36.88
CA SER A 1132 37.94 -13.43 -36.32
C SER A 1132 39.02 -13.13 -37.35
N HIS A 1133 39.91 -12.18 -37.03
CA HIS A 1133 41.12 -11.89 -37.80
C HIS A 1133 41.94 -13.17 -38.02
N ASP A 1134 41.90 -13.71 -39.23
CA ASP A 1134 42.89 -14.65 -39.72
C ASP A 1134 42.93 -14.63 -41.26
N THR A 1135 43.19 -13.44 -41.82
CA THR A 1135 43.88 -13.30 -43.11
C THR A 1135 44.76 -12.06 -43.00
N GLY A 1136 46.07 -12.25 -43.16
CA GLY A 1136 47.02 -11.15 -43.20
C GLY A 1136 46.84 -10.35 -44.47
N ASP A 1137 46.32 -9.14 -44.33
CA ASP A 1137 46.69 -7.93 -45.08
C ASP A 1137 46.17 -6.72 -44.26
N ASP A 1138 46.94 -5.64 -44.28
CA ASP A 1138 47.04 -4.58 -43.25
C ASP A 1138 45.74 -3.88 -42.77
N PRO A 1139 45.72 -3.38 -41.52
CA PRO A 1139 44.62 -2.61 -40.94
C PRO A 1139 44.84 -1.10 -41.11
N GLU A 1140 44.27 -0.51 -42.15
CA GLU A 1140 44.03 0.94 -42.19
C GLU A 1140 42.62 1.22 -42.70
N CYS A 1141 42.06 2.34 -42.23
CA CYS A 1141 40.79 2.95 -42.66
C CYS A 1141 39.55 2.62 -41.82
N PHE A 1142 39.49 3.17 -40.61
CA PHE A 1142 38.40 4.09 -40.22
C PHE A 1142 38.93 5.03 -39.12
N GLY A 1143 39.82 5.93 -39.54
CA GLY A 1143 40.18 7.14 -38.82
C GLY A 1143 39.55 8.36 -39.50
N SER A 1144 38.92 9.21 -38.69
CA SER A 1144 38.65 10.64 -38.89
C SER A 1144 38.15 11.15 -40.25
N SER A 1145 36.92 11.68 -40.28
CA SER A 1145 36.65 13.07 -40.72
C SER A 1145 35.15 13.41 -40.68
N GLY A 1146 34.81 14.51 -39.99
CA GLY A 1146 33.61 15.33 -40.25
C GLY A 1146 32.37 15.04 -39.44
#